data_AF-A0A945M605-F1
#
_entry.id   AF-A0A945M605-F1
#
_cell.length_a   1.000
_cell.length_b   1.000
_cell.length_c   1.000
_cell.angle_alpha   90.00
_cell.angle_beta   90.00
_cell.angle_gamma   90.00
#
_symmetry.space_group_name_H-M   'P 1'
#
loop_
_entity.id
_entity.type
_entity.pdbx_description
1 polymer ?
#
loop_
_entity_poly.entity_id
_entity_poly.type
_entity_poly.pdbx_seq_one_letter_code
_entity_poly.pdbx_strand_id
1 'polypeptide(L)'
;YVGEAERRRVTPEHRFKSAEEMRTLFADLPEAVDNTLVIARRCAYMPEPRDPMLPAYTTGAVSDEAEELRRQAHEGLNERLERQVYSQEMDAAAREAAATRYRERLDYELETIVSMGFPGYFLIVADFIRWAKEQDIPVGPGRGSGAGSVVAWALTITDLDPLRFGLLFERFLNPERVSMPDFDIDFCQDRRDEVIHYVQQKYGRDRVAQIITFGTLQARAALRDVGRVLQMPYGQIDRICKMVPNNPANPTPLAVAVKDEPALKAMRAEDPTVAKLIDIALRLEGLYRHASTHAAGGVIGDQPLDEVVPLYRDPRSDMPVTQFSMKWVEKAGLVKFDFLGLKTLTVLARAKELIEQRGETIDLSNLPLDDAGAYAMMGRAEVTGVFQLESSGMRDVLRRLRPDRFEDIIALVALYRPGPMDNIPRFIACRHGEEEPDYLYPSLEDTLRETAGIMVYQEQVMQIAQILAGYTLGGADLLRRAMGKKIQSEMDAQRQTFMDGAVARGVPKATASRIFDQVSKFAGYGFNKSHAAAYAMVAYQTAYLKANYPVEFMAASMTLDMGNTDKLGVFRQELDRLEVPLLPPDINRSTAVFSVERAQEEDRGGIRYALAAIKNVGRTAMETLVADRAEEGEYVDIFDFARRVDPHLINKRQLENLVCAGAFDSLLPNRAQAYGAVEPLLRFAQLSASERGSNQQSLFGAETVSSGPAFALPDLPEWPASDLLQHEFDA
;
A
#
# COMPACT_ATOMS: atom_id res chain seq x y z
N TYR A 1 13.79 10.09 -32.79
CA TYR A 1 12.79 9.55 -33.75
C TYR A 1 13.45 8.92 -34.96
N VAL A 2 12.77 8.04 -35.71
CA VAL A 2 13.38 7.41 -36.91
C VAL A 2 13.72 8.46 -37.98
N GLY A 3 12.90 9.50 -38.12
CA GLY A 3 13.13 10.61 -39.06
C GLY A 3 14.21 11.62 -38.65
N GLU A 4 14.76 11.54 -37.42
CA GLU A 4 15.84 12.44 -37.01
C GLU A 4 17.18 12.01 -37.58
N ALA A 5 17.83 12.92 -38.31
CA ALA A 5 19.13 12.69 -38.93
C ALA A 5 20.24 12.49 -37.88
N GLU A 6 20.28 13.35 -36.85
CA GLU A 6 21.35 13.41 -35.84
C GLU A 6 21.21 12.40 -34.69
N ARG A 7 20.32 11.41 -34.80
CA ARG A 7 20.20 10.39 -33.75
C ARG A 7 21.46 9.52 -33.67
N ARG A 8 21.82 9.07 -32.46
CA ARG A 8 22.85 8.04 -32.26
C ARG A 8 22.51 6.80 -33.10
N ARG A 9 23.46 6.35 -33.91
CA ARG A 9 23.35 5.14 -34.74
C ARG A 9 24.51 4.21 -34.42
N VAL A 10 24.21 2.92 -34.35
CA VAL A 10 25.21 1.85 -34.29
C VAL A 10 25.20 1.10 -35.61
N THR A 11 26.32 0.49 -35.98
CA THR A 11 26.40 -0.34 -37.20
C THR A 11 25.68 -1.67 -36.96
N PRO A 12 25.21 -2.36 -38.03
CA PRO A 12 24.64 -3.71 -37.92
C PRO A 12 25.59 -4.75 -37.30
N GLU A 13 26.88 -4.45 -37.23
CA GLU A 13 27.92 -5.30 -36.66
C GLU A 13 27.93 -5.35 -35.12
N HIS A 14 27.10 -4.54 -34.44
CA HIS A 14 26.92 -4.55 -32.98
C HIS A 14 26.01 -5.70 -32.53
N ARG A 15 26.47 -6.93 -32.76
CA ARG A 15 25.81 -8.18 -32.33
C ARG A 15 26.83 -9.14 -31.74
N PHE A 16 26.36 -10.19 -31.06
CA PHE A 16 27.21 -11.30 -30.68
C PHE A 16 27.66 -12.07 -31.92
N LYS A 17 28.90 -11.82 -32.35
CA LYS A 17 29.54 -12.52 -33.47
C LYS A 17 30.04 -13.90 -33.04
N SER A 18 30.08 -14.83 -33.99
CA SER A 18 30.70 -16.14 -33.75
C SER A 18 32.23 -16.01 -33.65
N ALA A 19 32.89 -17.02 -33.07
CA ALA A 19 34.35 -17.05 -32.99
C ALA A 19 35.01 -16.99 -34.39
N GLU A 20 34.40 -17.63 -35.40
CA GLU A 20 34.88 -17.63 -36.78
C GLU A 20 34.76 -16.24 -37.44
N GLU A 21 33.63 -15.56 -37.23
CA GLU A 21 33.43 -14.19 -37.70
C GLU A 21 34.46 -13.24 -37.09
N MET A 22 34.74 -13.39 -35.79
CA MET A 22 35.75 -12.59 -35.10
C MET A 22 37.18 -12.88 -35.59
N ARG A 23 37.55 -14.14 -35.83
CA ARG A 23 38.86 -14.50 -36.40
C ARG A 23 39.05 -14.00 -37.82
N THR A 24 37.98 -14.00 -38.63
CA THR A 24 38.02 -13.44 -39.99
C THR A 24 38.16 -11.92 -39.95
N LEU A 25 37.43 -11.26 -39.05
CA LEU A 25 37.46 -9.79 -38.90
C LEU A 25 38.82 -9.28 -38.44
N PHE A 26 39.50 -10.02 -37.55
CA PHE A 26 40.82 -9.70 -37.01
C PHE A 26 41.91 -10.64 -37.57
N ALA A 27 41.79 -11.06 -38.83
CA ALA A 27 42.76 -11.97 -39.46
C ALA A 27 44.16 -11.36 -39.57
N ASP A 28 44.24 -10.03 -39.63
CA ASP A 28 45.46 -9.22 -39.58
C ASP A 28 46.07 -9.13 -38.16
N LEU A 29 45.28 -9.39 -37.10
CA LEU A 29 45.70 -9.34 -35.71
C LEU A 29 45.17 -10.53 -34.86
N PRO A 30 45.64 -11.77 -35.11
CA PRO A 30 45.14 -12.96 -34.41
C PRO A 30 45.28 -12.90 -32.88
N GLU A 31 46.34 -12.23 -32.39
CA GLU A 31 46.60 -12.05 -30.96
C GLU A 31 45.47 -11.32 -30.23
N ALA A 32 44.74 -10.42 -30.90
CA ALA A 32 43.62 -9.71 -30.30
C ALA A 32 42.50 -10.68 -29.89
N VAL A 33 42.27 -11.72 -30.70
CA VAL A 33 41.29 -12.77 -30.41
C VAL A 33 41.85 -13.75 -29.38
N ASP A 34 43.08 -14.21 -29.55
CA ASP A 34 43.67 -15.21 -28.66
C ASP A 34 43.87 -14.68 -27.22
N ASN A 35 44.19 -13.39 -27.07
CA ASN A 35 44.32 -12.75 -25.76
C ASN A 35 42.99 -12.72 -24.97
N THR A 36 41.83 -12.76 -25.62
CA THR A 36 40.54 -12.85 -24.91
C THR A 36 40.44 -14.12 -24.07
N LEU A 37 40.99 -15.24 -24.56
CA LEU A 37 41.05 -16.51 -23.84
C LEU A 37 42.05 -16.47 -22.70
N VAL A 38 43.19 -15.79 -22.89
CA VAL A 38 44.19 -15.59 -21.83
C VAL A 38 43.58 -14.79 -20.68
N ILE A 39 42.87 -13.70 -20.99
CA ILE A 39 42.16 -12.89 -19.99
C ILE A 39 41.10 -13.73 -19.28
N ALA A 40 40.24 -14.43 -20.03
CA ALA A 40 39.19 -15.27 -19.45
C ALA A 40 39.74 -16.34 -18.49
N ARG A 41 40.87 -16.97 -18.83
CA ARG A 41 41.54 -17.96 -17.96
C ARG A 41 42.17 -17.35 -16.70
N ARG A 42 42.49 -16.06 -16.71
CA ARG A 42 43.06 -15.33 -15.55
C ARG A 42 41.98 -14.78 -14.61
N CYS A 43 40.73 -14.67 -15.06
CA CYS A 43 39.60 -14.24 -14.24
C CYS A 43 39.01 -15.43 -13.46
N ALA A 44 39.49 -15.66 -12.24
CA ALA A 44 39.09 -16.80 -11.39
C ALA A 44 38.14 -16.43 -10.22
N TYR A 45 37.31 -15.41 -10.39
CA TYR A 45 36.37 -14.96 -9.35
C TYR A 45 34.91 -15.14 -9.79
N MET A 46 34.08 -15.65 -8.89
CA MET A 46 32.63 -15.72 -9.05
C MET A 46 31.97 -15.39 -7.70
N PRO A 47 30.95 -14.51 -7.66
CA PRO A 47 30.18 -14.28 -6.44
C PRO A 47 29.42 -15.54 -6.03
N GLU A 48 29.56 -15.95 -4.77
CA GLU A 48 28.84 -17.08 -4.19
C GLU A 48 27.68 -16.60 -3.31
N PRO A 49 26.59 -17.38 -3.19
CA PRO A 49 25.55 -17.10 -2.20
C PRO A 49 26.14 -17.09 -0.78
N ARG A 50 25.62 -16.22 0.08
CA ARG A 50 26.04 -16.11 1.49
C ARG A 50 24.89 -16.48 2.43
N ASP A 51 25.24 -16.96 3.61
CA ASP A 51 24.29 -17.13 4.71
C ASP A 51 23.77 -15.75 5.19
N PRO A 52 22.57 -15.68 5.79
CA PRO A 52 22.01 -14.43 6.27
C PRO A 52 22.90 -13.75 7.33
N MET A 53 23.18 -12.48 7.13
CA MET A 53 23.98 -11.60 8.00
C MET A 53 23.03 -10.73 8.81
N LEU A 54 22.73 -11.17 10.04
CA LEU A 54 21.81 -10.44 10.91
C LEU A 54 22.48 -9.18 11.47
N PRO A 55 21.90 -7.99 11.28
CA PRO A 55 22.40 -6.78 11.92
C PRO A 55 22.31 -6.90 13.44
N ALA A 56 23.33 -6.41 14.14
CA ALA A 56 23.34 -6.35 15.60
C ALA A 56 22.41 -5.25 16.11
N TYR A 57 21.69 -5.51 17.20
CA TYR A 57 20.89 -4.50 17.88
C TYR A 57 21.81 -3.56 18.68
N THR A 58 21.95 -2.31 18.22
CA THR A 58 23.04 -1.41 18.64
C THR A 58 22.72 -0.46 19.80
N THR A 59 21.56 -0.56 20.46
CA THR A 59 21.28 0.29 21.64
C THR A 59 22.16 -0.14 22.83
N GLY A 60 22.90 0.81 23.40
CA GLY A 60 24.02 0.57 24.33
C GLY A 60 23.78 -0.37 25.53
N ALA A 61 24.89 -0.82 26.13
CA ALA A 61 25.00 -1.75 27.28
C ALA A 61 24.30 -3.12 27.16
N VAL A 62 23.52 -3.38 26.11
CA VAL A 62 22.96 -4.71 25.84
C VAL A 62 24.11 -5.64 25.42
N SER A 63 24.48 -6.55 26.32
CA SER A 63 25.49 -7.57 26.06
C SER A 63 24.89 -8.89 25.56
N ASP A 64 23.59 -9.11 25.79
CA ASP A 64 22.84 -10.29 25.36
C ASP A 64 21.46 -9.90 24.79
N GLU A 65 21.29 -10.04 23.48
CA GLU A 65 20.03 -9.77 22.77
C GLU A 65 18.90 -10.73 23.20
N ALA A 66 19.22 -11.95 23.61
CA ALA A 66 18.23 -12.93 24.02
C ALA A 66 17.65 -12.61 25.41
N GLU A 67 18.47 -12.13 26.35
CA GLU A 67 17.97 -11.62 27.64
C GLU A 67 17.12 -10.37 27.46
N GLU A 68 17.57 -9.44 26.62
CA GLU A 68 16.84 -8.20 26.37
C GLU A 68 15.50 -8.44 25.67
N LEU A 69 15.45 -9.36 24.70
CA LEU A 69 14.19 -9.79 24.07
C LEU A 69 13.21 -10.33 25.11
N ARG A 70 13.66 -11.24 25.99
CA ARG A 70 12.80 -11.82 27.04
C ARG A 70 12.26 -10.73 27.96
N ARG A 71 13.13 -9.82 28.41
CA ARG A 71 12.75 -8.71 29.29
C ARG A 71 11.66 -7.84 28.67
N GLN A 72 11.89 -7.33 27.45
CA GLN A 72 10.91 -6.48 26.76
C GLN A 72 9.60 -7.22 26.46
N ALA A 73 9.67 -8.51 26.09
CA ALA A 73 8.49 -9.28 25.75
C ALA A 73 7.62 -9.61 26.99
N HIS A 74 8.23 -9.90 28.14
CA HIS A 74 7.48 -10.09 29.39
C HIS A 74 6.84 -8.80 29.90
N GLU A 75 7.56 -7.68 29.86
CA GLU A 75 7.03 -6.36 30.22
C GLU A 75 5.87 -5.97 29.31
N GLY A 76 6.06 -6.07 27.99
CA GLY A 76 5.04 -5.75 27.00
C GLY A 76 3.81 -6.67 27.08
N LEU A 77 3.98 -7.95 27.43
CA LEU A 77 2.84 -8.85 27.65
C LEU A 77 1.99 -8.38 28.83
N ASN A 78 2.60 -7.95 29.94
CA ASN A 78 1.85 -7.47 31.10
C ASN A 78 1.01 -6.23 30.74
N GLU A 79 1.57 -5.29 29.98
CA GLU A 79 0.83 -4.11 29.50
C GLU A 79 -0.34 -4.49 28.58
N ARG A 80 -0.13 -5.45 27.67
CA ARG A 80 -1.18 -5.94 26.77
C ARG A 80 -2.30 -6.63 27.53
N LEU A 81 -1.97 -7.47 28.51
CA LEU A 81 -2.95 -8.15 29.36
C LEU A 81 -3.83 -7.15 30.10
N GLU A 82 -3.23 -6.11 30.69
CA GLU A 82 -3.97 -5.05 31.39
C GLU A 82 -4.89 -4.25 30.48
N ARG A 83 -4.45 -3.94 29.25
CA ARG A 83 -5.20 -3.08 28.33
C ARG A 83 -6.28 -3.82 27.53
N GLN A 84 -6.03 -5.07 27.14
CA GLN A 84 -6.83 -5.75 26.10
C GLN A 84 -7.48 -7.07 26.56
N VAL A 85 -7.00 -7.68 27.64
CA VAL A 85 -7.47 -9.02 28.07
C VAL A 85 -8.24 -8.94 29.39
N TYR A 86 -7.75 -8.19 30.37
CA TYR A 86 -8.42 -8.06 31.65
C TYR A 86 -9.62 -7.12 31.55
N SER A 87 -10.79 -7.60 31.96
CA SER A 87 -11.94 -6.72 32.21
C SER A 87 -11.97 -6.27 33.67
N GLN A 88 -12.69 -5.17 33.94
CA GLN A 88 -12.88 -4.67 35.32
C GLN A 88 -13.66 -5.66 36.20
N GLU A 89 -14.43 -6.56 35.59
CA GLU A 89 -15.28 -7.54 36.28
C GLU A 89 -14.52 -8.84 36.63
N MET A 90 -13.32 -9.05 36.09
CA MET A 90 -12.51 -10.24 36.38
C MET A 90 -11.86 -10.16 37.76
N ASP A 91 -12.08 -11.18 38.58
CA ASP A 91 -11.37 -11.37 39.83
C ASP A 91 -9.91 -11.82 39.61
N ALA A 92 -9.12 -11.89 40.69
CA ALA A 92 -7.71 -12.25 40.60
C ALA A 92 -7.48 -13.66 40.03
N ALA A 93 -8.38 -14.61 40.28
CA ALA A 93 -8.26 -15.98 39.79
C ALA A 93 -8.55 -16.06 38.28
N ALA A 94 -9.58 -15.35 37.79
CA ALA A 94 -9.92 -15.26 36.39
C ALA A 94 -8.82 -14.55 35.57
N ARG A 95 -8.23 -13.48 36.12
CA ARG A 95 -7.08 -12.79 35.51
C ARG A 95 -5.88 -13.72 35.36
N GLU A 96 -5.54 -14.46 36.41
CA GLU A 96 -4.41 -15.39 36.37
C GLU A 96 -4.65 -16.56 35.40
N ALA A 97 -5.87 -17.11 35.37
CA ALA A 97 -6.24 -18.15 34.42
C ALA A 97 -6.13 -17.67 32.96
N ALA A 98 -6.58 -16.44 32.67
CA ALA A 98 -6.42 -15.84 31.35
C ALA A 98 -4.94 -15.61 31.00
N ALA A 99 -4.16 -15.03 31.91
CA ALA A 99 -2.75 -14.71 31.73
C ALA A 99 -1.87 -15.94 31.50
N THR A 100 -2.19 -17.06 32.17
CA THR A 100 -1.42 -18.32 32.10
C THR A 100 -1.22 -18.76 30.65
N ARG A 101 -2.30 -18.78 29.84
CA ARG A 101 -2.24 -19.19 28.44
C ARG A 101 -1.31 -18.29 27.60
N TYR A 102 -1.27 -16.99 27.88
CA TYR A 102 -0.39 -16.06 27.17
C TYR A 102 1.07 -16.24 27.61
N ARG A 103 1.33 -16.42 28.90
CA ARG A 103 2.69 -16.63 29.42
C ARG A 103 3.31 -17.92 28.88
N GLU A 104 2.58 -19.02 28.93
CA GLU A 104 3.02 -20.31 28.36
C GLU A 104 3.34 -20.20 26.86
N ARG A 105 2.48 -19.48 26.11
CA ARG A 105 2.72 -19.24 24.69
C ARG A 105 3.93 -18.34 24.45
N LEU A 106 4.08 -17.28 25.24
CA LEU A 106 5.20 -16.36 25.16
C LEU A 106 6.53 -17.09 25.39
N ASP A 107 6.62 -17.92 26.43
CA ASP A 107 7.84 -18.65 26.78
C ASP A 107 8.25 -19.63 25.67
N TYR A 108 7.29 -20.40 25.14
CA TYR A 108 7.52 -21.29 23.99
C TYR A 108 8.03 -20.54 22.75
N GLU A 109 7.42 -19.40 22.43
CA GLU A 109 7.84 -18.57 21.29
C GLU A 109 9.23 -17.98 21.51
N LEU A 110 9.53 -17.47 22.71
CA LEU A 110 10.84 -16.92 23.09
C LEU A 110 11.94 -17.98 22.97
N GLU A 111 11.72 -19.19 23.48
CA GLU A 111 12.67 -20.30 23.34
C GLU A 111 12.93 -20.64 21.87
N THR A 112 11.88 -20.65 21.05
CA THR A 112 12.00 -20.92 19.61
C THR A 112 12.79 -19.82 18.89
N ILE A 113 12.48 -18.54 19.17
CA ILE A 113 13.17 -17.39 18.55
C ILE A 113 14.65 -17.37 18.92
N VAL A 114 14.97 -17.62 20.20
CA VAL A 114 16.36 -17.62 20.68
C VAL A 114 17.14 -18.81 20.12
N SER A 115 16.56 -20.01 20.11
CA SER A 115 17.23 -21.20 19.57
C SER A 115 17.50 -21.11 18.06
N MET A 116 16.67 -20.37 17.32
CA MET A 116 16.85 -20.12 15.89
C MET A 116 17.78 -18.92 15.59
N GLY A 117 18.23 -18.17 16.60
CA GLY A 117 19.16 -17.06 16.44
C GLY A 117 18.53 -15.77 15.89
N PHE A 118 17.24 -15.52 16.16
CA PHE A 118 16.54 -14.31 15.71
C PHE A 118 16.23 -13.22 16.77
N PRO A 119 16.85 -13.16 17.98
CA PRO A 119 16.46 -12.15 18.95
C PRO A 119 16.74 -10.71 18.50
N GLY A 120 17.92 -10.43 17.94
CA GLY A 120 18.26 -9.11 17.39
C GLY A 120 17.31 -8.65 16.29
N TYR A 121 16.85 -9.56 15.42
CA TYR A 121 15.87 -9.23 14.38
C TYR A 121 14.55 -8.72 14.98
N PHE A 122 14.00 -9.41 15.99
CA PHE A 122 12.77 -8.95 16.66
C PHE A 122 12.98 -7.63 17.39
N LEU A 123 14.12 -7.43 18.04
CA LEU A 123 14.44 -6.17 18.73
C LEU A 123 14.55 -4.99 17.75
N ILE A 124 15.20 -5.18 16.60
CA ILE A 124 15.32 -4.16 15.55
C ILE A 124 13.93 -3.78 15.03
N VAL A 125 13.08 -4.77 14.75
CA VAL A 125 11.72 -4.54 14.26
C VAL A 125 10.85 -3.83 15.30
N ALA A 126 10.88 -4.31 16.55
CA ALA A 126 10.16 -3.66 17.66
C ALA A 126 10.60 -2.21 17.86
N ASP A 127 11.89 -1.94 17.73
CA ASP A 127 12.47 -0.63 17.96
C ASP A 127 11.94 0.45 17.01
N PHE A 128 12.01 0.24 15.69
CA PHE A 128 11.53 1.27 14.76
C PHE A 128 10.00 1.38 14.72
N ILE A 129 9.27 0.30 15.04
CA ILE A 129 7.81 0.35 15.17
C ILE A 129 7.41 1.17 16.41
N ARG A 130 8.04 0.91 17.55
CA ARG A 130 7.80 1.65 18.79
C ARG A 130 8.15 3.12 18.61
N TRP A 131 9.30 3.42 18.02
CA TRP A 131 9.67 4.79 17.67
C TRP A 131 8.62 5.46 16.77
N ALA A 132 8.14 4.77 15.72
CA ALA A 132 7.11 5.30 14.84
C ALA A 132 5.82 5.64 15.61
N LYS A 133 5.36 4.73 16.49
CA LYS A 133 4.19 4.95 17.34
C LYS A 133 4.38 6.12 18.31
N GLU A 134 5.57 6.26 18.91
CA GLU A 134 5.93 7.39 19.79
C GLU A 134 5.97 8.75 19.06
N GLN A 135 6.21 8.76 17.75
CA GLN A 135 6.15 9.95 16.90
C GLN A 135 4.77 10.18 16.26
N ASP A 136 3.73 9.49 16.76
CA ASP A 136 2.36 9.50 16.23
C ASP A 136 2.29 9.14 14.73
N ILE A 137 3.19 8.26 14.25
CA ILE A 137 3.14 7.70 12.90
C ILE A 137 2.27 6.44 12.93
N PRO A 138 1.14 6.40 12.20
CA PRO A 138 0.28 5.22 12.16
C PRO A 138 1.02 4.01 11.59
N VAL A 139 0.96 2.90 12.34
CA VAL A 139 1.45 1.59 11.95
C VAL A 139 0.25 0.65 11.84
N GLY A 140 0.23 -0.17 10.80
CA GLY A 140 -0.81 -1.16 10.61
C GLY A 140 -0.77 -2.26 11.67
N PRO A 141 -1.86 -2.98 11.89
CA PRO A 141 -1.97 -3.98 12.96
C PRO A 141 -1.09 -5.23 12.75
N GLY A 142 -0.36 -5.29 11.63
CA GLY A 142 0.49 -6.39 11.20
C GLY A 142 0.14 -6.83 9.78
N ARG A 143 1.04 -7.57 9.14
CA ARG A 143 0.79 -8.18 7.84
C ARG A 143 1.49 -9.53 7.75
N GLY A 144 0.89 -10.43 6.98
CA GLY A 144 1.42 -11.76 6.76
C GLY A 144 1.23 -12.63 7.99
N SER A 145 2.14 -13.57 8.20
CA SER A 145 2.08 -14.49 9.34
C SER A 145 2.55 -13.89 10.66
N GLY A 146 3.24 -12.75 10.66
CA GLY A 146 3.81 -12.14 11.88
C GLY A 146 2.78 -11.89 12.98
N ALA A 147 1.52 -11.61 12.63
CA ALA A 147 0.41 -11.45 13.57
C ALA A 147 0.02 -12.73 14.34
N GLY A 148 0.61 -13.89 14.01
CA GLY A 148 0.42 -15.14 14.76
C GLY A 148 1.33 -15.30 15.99
N SER A 149 2.19 -14.33 16.30
CA SER A 149 3.14 -14.39 17.41
C SER A 149 2.68 -13.55 18.61
N VAL A 150 2.63 -14.19 19.79
CA VAL A 150 2.44 -13.47 21.07
C VAL A 150 3.65 -12.59 21.37
N VAL A 151 4.87 -13.01 21.02
CA VAL A 151 6.08 -12.17 21.18
C VAL A 151 5.97 -10.91 20.33
N ALA A 152 5.54 -11.01 19.07
CA ALA A 152 5.34 -9.83 18.21
C ALA A 152 4.25 -8.89 18.75
N TRP A 153 3.16 -9.44 19.27
CA TRP A 153 2.08 -8.66 19.87
C TRP A 153 2.51 -7.95 21.17
N ALA A 154 3.25 -8.66 22.04
CA ALA A 154 3.80 -8.14 23.29
C ALA A 154 4.81 -7.01 23.04
N LEU A 155 5.67 -7.15 22.03
CA LEU A 155 6.63 -6.10 21.63
C LEU A 155 6.00 -4.97 20.81
N THR A 156 4.67 -4.96 20.65
CA THR A 156 3.91 -3.97 19.85
C THR A 156 4.22 -3.96 18.35
N ILE A 157 4.93 -4.99 17.85
CA ILE A 157 5.18 -5.20 16.42
C ILE A 157 3.86 -5.41 15.68
N THR A 158 2.95 -6.18 16.28
CA THR A 158 1.57 -6.35 15.81
C THR A 158 0.58 -5.87 16.86
N ASP A 159 -0.61 -5.47 16.42
CA ASP A 159 -1.68 -4.95 17.30
C ASP A 159 -2.88 -5.89 17.42
N LEU A 160 -2.75 -7.10 16.85
CA LEU A 160 -3.80 -8.10 16.83
C LEU A 160 -3.49 -9.22 17.83
N ASP A 161 -4.46 -9.54 18.70
CA ASP A 161 -4.33 -10.60 19.71
C ASP A 161 -4.36 -11.99 19.03
N PRO A 162 -3.23 -12.71 18.97
CA PRO A 162 -3.15 -13.98 18.25
C PRO A 162 -4.00 -15.07 18.90
N LEU A 163 -4.18 -15.06 20.23
CA LEU A 163 -4.91 -16.11 20.92
C LEU A 163 -6.42 -15.93 20.80
N ARG A 164 -6.92 -14.69 20.82
CA ARG A 164 -8.34 -14.37 20.58
C ARG A 164 -8.80 -14.87 19.21
N PHE A 165 -7.99 -14.67 18.18
CA PHE A 165 -8.36 -15.02 16.81
C PHE A 165 -7.83 -16.39 16.35
N GLY A 166 -7.23 -17.18 17.25
CA GLY A 166 -6.72 -18.52 16.94
C GLY A 166 -5.63 -18.52 15.86
N LEU A 167 -4.75 -17.53 15.89
CA LEU A 167 -3.61 -17.40 14.98
C LEU A 167 -2.44 -18.27 15.44
N LEU A 168 -1.69 -18.82 14.49
CA LEU A 168 -0.63 -19.79 14.77
C LEU A 168 0.77 -19.20 14.54
N PHE A 169 1.65 -19.40 15.51
CA PHE A 169 3.05 -18.97 15.50
C PHE A 169 3.87 -19.83 14.55
N GLU A 170 3.59 -21.12 14.49
CA GLU A 170 4.30 -22.10 13.67
C GLU A 170 4.11 -21.85 12.17
N ARG A 171 3.06 -21.09 11.82
CA ARG A 171 2.84 -20.58 10.46
C ARG A 171 3.73 -19.38 10.12
N PHE A 172 4.21 -18.66 11.13
CA PHE A 172 5.21 -17.60 11.01
C PHE A 172 6.63 -18.16 11.10
N LEU A 173 6.96 -18.79 12.22
CA LEU A 173 8.26 -19.35 12.53
C LEU A 173 8.11 -20.83 12.86
N ASN A 174 8.61 -21.71 12.00
CA ASN A 174 8.46 -23.14 12.18
C ASN A 174 9.70 -23.70 12.91
N PRO A 175 9.56 -24.27 14.13
CA PRO A 175 10.69 -24.81 14.89
C PRO A 175 11.39 -25.98 14.19
N GLU A 176 10.68 -26.71 13.33
CA GLU A 176 11.22 -27.86 12.58
C GLU A 176 11.94 -27.43 11.28
N ARG A 177 11.96 -26.13 10.96
CA ARG A 177 12.62 -25.59 9.77
C ARG A 177 13.16 -24.19 10.03
N VAL A 178 14.49 -24.08 10.08
CA VAL A 178 15.16 -22.78 10.12
C VAL A 178 14.96 -22.04 8.79
N SER A 179 14.15 -21.00 8.82
CA SER A 179 14.05 -20.01 7.75
C SER A 179 13.88 -18.63 8.33
N MET A 180 14.44 -17.64 7.63
CA MET A 180 14.38 -16.24 8.04
C MET A 180 12.92 -15.78 8.21
N PRO A 181 12.57 -15.16 9.34
CA PRO A 181 11.29 -14.48 9.50
C PRO A 181 11.22 -13.27 8.57
N ASP A 182 10.01 -12.96 8.08
CA ASP A 182 9.74 -11.79 7.23
C ASP A 182 8.55 -11.05 7.86
N PHE A 183 8.83 -9.92 8.52
CA PHE A 183 7.81 -8.97 8.95
C PHE A 183 7.56 -7.96 7.84
N ASP A 184 6.40 -8.08 7.19
CA ASP A 184 5.85 -7.01 6.37
C ASP A 184 5.16 -6.00 7.30
N ILE A 185 5.54 -4.72 7.24
CA ILE A 185 4.96 -3.70 8.11
C ILE A 185 4.38 -2.56 7.26
N ASP A 186 3.11 -2.26 7.51
CA ASP A 186 2.39 -1.18 6.87
C ASP A 186 2.55 0.10 7.71
N PHE A 187 3.05 1.18 7.12
CA PHE A 187 3.11 2.52 7.69
C PHE A 187 2.16 3.45 6.93
N CYS A 188 1.77 4.59 7.52
CA CYS A 188 1.10 5.61 6.73
C CYS A 188 2.01 6.09 5.58
N GLN A 189 1.40 6.32 4.42
CA GLN A 189 2.16 6.63 3.20
C GLN A 189 2.96 7.94 3.33
N ASP A 190 2.41 8.92 4.04
CA ASP A 190 2.95 10.29 4.08
C ASP A 190 4.16 10.43 5.00
N ARG A 191 4.24 9.62 6.06
CA ARG A 191 5.31 9.71 7.09
C ARG A 191 6.22 8.48 7.15
N ARG A 192 6.05 7.53 6.22
CA ARG A 192 6.92 6.34 6.07
C ARG A 192 8.40 6.70 5.98
N ASP A 193 8.75 7.76 5.25
CA ASP A 193 10.14 8.13 5.02
C ASP A 193 10.83 8.61 6.32
N GLU A 194 10.07 9.11 7.31
CA GLU A 194 10.60 9.46 8.64
C GLU A 194 11.13 8.21 9.37
N VAL A 195 10.40 7.09 9.29
CA VAL A 195 10.81 5.80 9.89
C VAL A 195 12.06 5.26 9.21
N ILE A 196 12.10 5.34 7.88
CA ILE A 196 13.27 4.94 7.09
C ILE A 196 14.49 5.78 7.49
N HIS A 197 14.32 7.08 7.67
CA HIS A 197 15.38 7.97 8.09
C HIS A 197 15.86 7.69 9.52
N TYR A 198 14.95 7.39 10.45
CA TYR A 198 15.28 6.95 11.81
C TYR A 198 16.15 5.68 11.79
N VAL A 199 15.73 4.66 11.04
CA VAL A 199 16.49 3.40 10.89
C VAL A 199 17.89 3.70 10.32
N GLN A 200 17.98 4.55 9.30
CA GLN A 200 19.26 4.94 8.71
C GLN A 200 20.17 5.68 9.69
N GLN A 201 19.62 6.60 10.50
CA GLN A 201 20.38 7.33 11.52
C GLN A 201 20.87 6.40 12.64
N LYS A 202 20.04 5.44 13.03
CA LYS A 202 20.34 4.53 14.16
C LYS A 202 21.31 3.41 13.81
N TYR A 203 21.13 2.77 12.66
CA TYR A 203 21.93 1.59 12.26
C TYR A 203 23.10 1.95 11.32
N GLY A 204 23.17 3.19 10.84
CA GLY A 204 24.29 3.70 10.04
C GLY A 204 23.91 3.97 8.58
N ARG A 205 24.33 5.14 8.06
CA ARG A 205 24.04 5.58 6.68
C ARG A 205 24.68 4.69 5.60
N ASP A 206 25.81 4.06 5.93
CA ASP A 206 26.57 3.11 5.11
C ASP A 206 26.04 1.67 5.20
N ARG A 207 25.18 1.38 6.18
CA ARG A 207 24.64 0.04 6.47
C ARG A 207 23.17 -0.14 6.08
N VAL A 208 22.47 0.95 5.78
CA VAL A 208 21.05 0.94 5.43
C VAL A 208 20.85 1.46 4.01
N ALA A 209 20.20 0.67 3.16
CA ALA A 209 19.85 1.05 1.79
C ALA A 209 18.47 0.56 1.40
N GLN A 210 17.87 1.20 0.40
CA GLN A 210 16.67 0.67 -0.25
C GLN A 210 17.05 -0.39 -1.28
N ILE A 211 16.10 -1.25 -1.65
CA ILE A 211 16.32 -2.28 -2.68
C ILE A 211 15.98 -1.69 -4.06
N ILE A 212 16.77 -1.98 -5.10
CA ILE A 212 16.41 -1.59 -6.47
C ILE A 212 15.31 -2.47 -7.06
N THR A 213 14.45 -1.82 -7.83
CA THR A 213 13.51 -2.44 -8.74
C THR A 213 13.86 -2.03 -10.17
N PHE A 214 13.79 -2.98 -11.09
CA PHE A 214 13.97 -2.70 -12.50
C PHE A 214 12.62 -2.70 -13.19
N GLY A 215 12.17 -1.52 -13.65
CA GLY A 215 10.96 -1.40 -14.45
C GLY A 215 11.18 -2.05 -15.82
N THR A 216 10.38 -3.05 -16.17
CA THR A 216 10.44 -3.70 -17.49
C THR A 216 9.47 -3.03 -18.48
N LEU A 217 9.77 -3.14 -19.77
CA LEU A 217 8.85 -2.73 -20.83
C LEU A 217 7.69 -3.72 -20.92
N GLN A 218 6.54 -3.35 -20.35
CA GLN A 218 5.28 -4.07 -20.53
C GLN A 218 4.70 -3.84 -21.93
N ALA A 219 3.85 -4.76 -22.41
CA ALA A 219 3.23 -4.74 -23.74
C ALA A 219 2.74 -3.35 -24.20
N ARG A 220 1.86 -2.72 -23.42
CA ARG A 220 1.30 -1.39 -23.76
C ARG A 220 2.36 -0.29 -23.77
N ALA A 221 3.33 -0.32 -22.87
CA ALA A 221 4.41 0.66 -22.83
C ALA A 221 5.36 0.50 -24.02
N ALA A 222 5.70 -0.75 -24.38
CA ALA A 222 6.49 -1.07 -25.56
C ALA A 222 5.81 -0.57 -26.84
N LEU A 223 4.50 -0.81 -27.00
CA LEU A 223 3.72 -0.29 -28.14
C LEU A 223 3.73 1.24 -28.18
N ARG A 224 3.53 1.94 -27.05
CA ARG A 224 3.57 3.41 -27.03
C ARG A 224 4.93 3.97 -27.40
N ASP A 225 5.99 3.42 -26.84
CA ASP A 225 7.35 3.92 -27.07
C ASP A 225 7.79 3.67 -28.51
N VAL A 226 7.56 2.47 -29.04
CA VAL A 226 7.87 2.15 -30.43
C VAL A 226 7.02 2.98 -31.39
N GLY A 227 5.71 3.10 -31.14
CA GLY A 227 4.81 3.90 -31.99
C GLY A 227 5.23 5.37 -32.05
N ARG A 228 5.64 5.93 -30.90
CA ARG A 228 6.20 7.28 -30.83
C ARG A 228 7.49 7.41 -31.63
N VAL A 229 8.41 6.46 -31.52
CA VAL A 229 9.68 6.47 -32.28
C VAL A 229 9.44 6.34 -33.79
N LEU A 230 8.43 5.55 -34.18
CA LEU A 230 7.92 5.42 -35.55
C LEU A 230 7.09 6.62 -36.02
N GLN A 231 6.86 7.62 -35.15
CA GLN A 231 6.10 8.85 -35.44
C GLN A 231 4.64 8.59 -35.87
N MET A 232 4.02 7.55 -35.30
CA MET A 232 2.60 7.29 -35.51
C MET A 232 1.73 8.31 -34.73
N PRO A 233 0.52 8.67 -35.24
CA PRO A 233 -0.41 9.53 -34.51
C PRO A 233 -0.79 8.96 -33.14
N TYR A 234 -0.79 9.81 -32.10
CA TYR A 234 -1.06 9.38 -30.71
C TYR A 234 -2.40 8.64 -30.55
N GLY A 235 -3.46 9.13 -31.20
CA GLY A 235 -4.78 8.49 -31.13
C GLY A 235 -4.81 7.07 -31.74
N GLN A 236 -3.98 6.80 -32.75
CA GLN A 236 -3.84 5.47 -33.33
C GLN A 236 -3.08 4.54 -32.36
N ILE A 237 -1.98 5.02 -31.79
CA ILE A 237 -1.19 4.28 -30.79
C ILE A 237 -2.07 3.92 -29.59
N ASP A 238 -2.80 4.88 -29.04
CA ASP A 238 -3.64 4.68 -27.86
C ASP A 238 -4.76 3.65 -28.12
N ARG A 239 -5.36 3.70 -29.32
CA ARG A 239 -6.34 2.70 -29.76
C ARG A 239 -5.76 1.29 -29.79
N ILE A 240 -4.57 1.10 -30.38
CA ILE A 240 -3.88 -0.20 -30.43
C ILE A 240 -3.54 -0.68 -29.00
N CYS A 241 -3.06 0.21 -28.13
CA CYS A 241 -2.72 -0.13 -26.75
C CYS A 241 -3.95 -0.58 -25.94
N LYS A 242 -5.11 0.06 -26.14
CA LYS A 242 -6.36 -0.28 -25.46
C LYS A 242 -6.89 -1.68 -25.81
N MET A 243 -6.53 -2.22 -26.99
CA MET A 243 -6.89 -3.59 -27.39
C MET A 243 -6.12 -4.67 -26.62
N VAL A 244 -4.93 -4.37 -26.10
CA VAL A 244 -4.18 -5.32 -25.28
C VAL A 244 -4.86 -5.44 -23.91
N PRO A 245 -5.29 -6.62 -23.45
CA PRO A 245 -5.90 -6.78 -22.14
C PRO A 245 -5.00 -6.24 -21.02
N ASN A 246 -5.57 -5.52 -20.06
CA ASN A 246 -4.84 -4.95 -18.94
C ASN A 246 -5.24 -5.61 -17.64
N ASN A 247 -4.46 -6.59 -17.22
CA ASN A 247 -4.56 -7.15 -15.89
C ASN A 247 -3.30 -6.74 -15.10
N PRO A 248 -3.40 -5.79 -14.15
CA PRO A 248 -2.24 -5.34 -13.37
C PRO A 248 -1.58 -6.46 -12.56
N ALA A 249 -2.35 -7.45 -12.11
CA ALA A 249 -1.84 -8.56 -11.30
C ALA A 249 -1.13 -9.63 -12.16
N ASN A 250 -1.56 -9.79 -13.41
CA ASN A 250 -0.92 -10.68 -14.37
C ASN A 250 -0.94 -10.05 -15.77
N PRO A 251 0.01 -9.16 -16.08
CA PRO A 251 0.03 -8.43 -17.34
C PRO A 251 0.09 -9.41 -18.52
N THR A 252 -0.86 -9.30 -19.44
CA THR A 252 -0.91 -10.17 -20.61
C THR A 252 0.30 -9.89 -21.51
N PRO A 253 1.16 -10.88 -21.79
CA PRO A 253 2.27 -10.70 -22.72
C PRO A 253 1.74 -10.33 -24.10
N LEU A 254 2.47 -9.47 -24.82
CA LEU A 254 2.04 -8.99 -26.14
C LEU A 254 1.84 -10.14 -27.13
N ALA A 255 2.67 -11.18 -27.06
CA ALA A 255 2.53 -12.37 -27.89
C ALA A 255 1.18 -13.09 -27.69
N VAL A 256 0.68 -13.12 -26.45
CA VAL A 256 -0.62 -13.71 -26.11
C VAL A 256 -1.74 -12.79 -26.60
N ALA A 257 -1.63 -11.49 -26.35
CA ALA A 257 -2.62 -10.53 -26.83
C ALA A 257 -2.79 -10.55 -28.35
N VAL A 258 -1.69 -10.65 -29.12
CA VAL A 258 -1.74 -10.74 -30.59
C VAL A 258 -2.37 -12.06 -31.07
N LYS A 259 -2.28 -13.14 -30.27
CA LYS A 259 -2.89 -14.43 -30.60
C LYS A 259 -4.39 -14.44 -30.30
N ASP A 260 -4.77 -13.89 -29.15
CA ASP A 260 -6.09 -14.06 -28.57
C ASP A 260 -7.07 -12.92 -28.94
N GLU A 261 -6.58 -11.73 -29.30
CA GLU A 261 -7.41 -10.58 -29.70
C GLU A 261 -7.54 -10.48 -31.24
N PRO A 262 -8.71 -10.81 -31.82
CA PRO A 262 -8.89 -10.82 -33.28
C PRO A 262 -8.69 -9.45 -33.93
N ALA A 263 -9.09 -8.36 -33.26
CA ALA A 263 -8.96 -7.01 -33.81
C ALA A 263 -7.49 -6.61 -33.98
N LEU A 264 -6.64 -6.95 -33.00
CA LEU A 264 -5.21 -6.67 -33.04
C LEU A 264 -4.52 -7.48 -34.17
N LYS A 265 -4.94 -8.73 -34.37
CA LYS A 265 -4.46 -9.59 -35.45
C LYS A 265 -4.83 -9.06 -36.83
N ALA A 266 -6.07 -8.58 -37.01
CA ALA A 266 -6.53 -7.97 -38.26
C ALA A 266 -5.73 -6.69 -38.58
N MET A 267 -5.59 -5.77 -37.62
CA MET A 267 -4.81 -4.54 -37.81
C MET A 267 -3.35 -4.83 -38.17
N ARG A 268 -2.74 -5.86 -37.58
CA ARG A 268 -1.38 -6.30 -37.93
C ARG A 268 -1.27 -6.80 -39.38
N ALA A 269 -2.31 -7.45 -39.90
CA ALA A 269 -2.33 -7.98 -41.26
C ALA A 269 -2.60 -6.90 -42.32
N GLU A 270 -3.42 -5.90 -41.96
CA GLU A 270 -3.88 -4.85 -42.88
C GLU A 270 -2.90 -3.67 -43.00
N ASP A 271 -2.27 -3.24 -41.91
CA ASP A 271 -1.39 -2.05 -41.90
C ASP A 271 0.09 -2.46 -41.68
N PRO A 272 0.95 -2.29 -42.70
CA PRO A 272 2.39 -2.59 -42.58
C PRO A 272 3.11 -1.80 -41.48
N THR A 273 2.64 -0.60 -41.16
CA THR A 273 3.19 0.23 -40.08
C THR A 273 2.88 -0.38 -38.72
N VAL A 274 1.65 -0.89 -38.54
CA VAL A 274 1.23 -1.61 -37.34
C VAL A 274 1.95 -2.96 -37.23
N ALA A 275 2.16 -3.66 -38.34
CA ALA A 275 2.97 -4.87 -38.37
C ALA A 275 4.39 -4.63 -37.84
N LYS A 276 5.05 -3.58 -38.36
CA LYS A 276 6.40 -3.18 -37.93
C LYS A 276 6.44 -2.74 -36.46
N LEU A 277 5.42 -2.00 -36.00
CA LEU A 277 5.25 -1.63 -34.59
C LEU A 277 5.23 -2.87 -33.69
N ILE A 278 4.37 -3.83 -34.00
CA ILE A 278 4.17 -5.05 -33.19
C ILE A 278 5.44 -5.92 -33.20
N ASP A 279 6.08 -6.10 -34.35
CA ASP A 279 7.30 -6.92 -34.46
C ASP A 279 8.46 -6.37 -33.62
N ILE A 280 8.64 -5.04 -33.60
CA ILE A 280 9.65 -4.39 -32.76
C ILE A 280 9.23 -4.48 -31.30
N ALA A 281 7.97 -4.19 -30.96
CA ALA A 281 7.48 -4.24 -29.59
C ALA A 281 7.62 -5.65 -28.97
N LEU A 282 7.36 -6.72 -29.73
CA LEU A 282 7.55 -8.11 -29.30
C LEU A 282 9.01 -8.43 -28.91
N ARG A 283 9.99 -7.79 -29.57
CA ARG A 283 11.43 -7.98 -29.27
C ARG A 283 11.90 -7.14 -28.09
N LEU A 284 11.22 -6.03 -27.80
CA LEU A 284 11.58 -5.10 -26.73
C LEU A 284 10.82 -5.36 -25.43
N GLU A 285 9.69 -6.07 -25.49
CA GLU A 285 8.94 -6.49 -24.31
C GLU A 285 9.83 -7.28 -23.35
N GLY A 286 9.72 -6.96 -22.05
CA GLY A 286 10.49 -7.61 -20.99
C GLY A 286 11.90 -7.05 -20.76
N LEU A 287 12.43 -6.21 -21.66
CA LEU A 287 13.69 -5.52 -21.43
C LEU A 287 13.57 -4.49 -20.29
N TYR A 288 14.66 -4.27 -19.56
CA TYR A 288 14.73 -3.25 -18.53
C TYR A 288 14.73 -1.84 -19.13
N ARG A 289 13.94 -0.95 -18.53
CA ARG A 289 13.74 0.44 -18.99
C ARG A 289 14.47 1.43 -18.12
N HIS A 290 14.33 1.31 -16.81
CA HIS A 290 14.90 2.23 -15.84
C HIS A 290 15.11 1.54 -14.50
N ALA A 291 16.07 2.05 -13.73
CA ALA A 291 16.23 1.74 -12.32
C ALA A 291 15.23 2.58 -11.52
N SER A 292 14.58 1.95 -10.55
CA SER A 292 13.72 2.61 -9.57
C SER A 292 13.96 2.01 -8.20
N THR A 293 13.58 2.72 -7.16
CA THR A 293 13.58 2.20 -5.81
C THR A 293 12.38 1.27 -5.59
N HIS A 294 12.56 0.16 -4.88
CA HIS A 294 11.46 -0.66 -4.38
C HIS A 294 10.57 0.15 -3.45
N ALA A 295 9.26 0.07 -3.65
CA ALA A 295 8.29 0.86 -2.90
C ALA A 295 8.21 0.50 -1.42
N ALA A 296 8.81 -0.62 -1.00
CA ALA A 296 8.78 -1.10 0.38
C ALA A 296 10.13 -1.58 0.93
N GLY A 297 11.03 -2.02 0.06
CA GLY A 297 12.12 -2.91 0.47
C GLY A 297 13.33 -2.11 0.91
N GLY A 298 13.75 -2.30 2.15
CA GLY A 298 15.01 -1.85 2.72
C GLY A 298 15.88 -3.03 3.13
N VAL A 299 17.18 -2.78 3.26
CA VAL A 299 18.15 -3.72 3.85
C VAL A 299 18.89 -3.03 4.98
N ILE A 300 19.21 -3.79 6.03
CA ILE A 300 20.04 -3.36 7.14
C ILE A 300 21.18 -4.38 7.24
N GLY A 301 22.41 -3.93 6.98
CA GLY A 301 23.61 -4.74 7.10
C GLY A 301 24.25 -4.66 8.49
N ASP A 302 24.98 -5.70 8.86
CA ASP A 302 25.88 -5.73 10.03
C ASP A 302 27.20 -4.98 9.79
N GLN A 303 27.56 -4.77 8.53
CA GLN A 303 28.75 -4.07 8.05
C GLN A 303 28.41 -3.10 6.88
N PRO A 304 29.35 -2.25 6.42
CA PRO A 304 29.11 -1.36 5.27
C PRO A 304 28.63 -2.12 4.04
N LEU A 305 27.55 -1.63 3.41
CA LEU A 305 26.87 -2.37 2.34
C LEU A 305 27.70 -2.47 1.05
N ASP A 306 28.59 -1.51 0.80
CA ASP A 306 29.48 -1.47 -0.36
C ASP A 306 30.55 -2.58 -0.35
N GLU A 307 30.80 -3.19 0.81
CA GLU A 307 31.64 -4.40 0.93
C GLU A 307 30.89 -5.69 0.53
N VAL A 308 29.55 -5.64 0.45
CA VAL A 308 28.69 -6.80 0.19
C VAL A 308 28.01 -6.71 -1.18
N VAL A 309 27.43 -5.55 -1.51
CA VAL A 309 26.68 -5.32 -2.75
C VAL A 309 27.00 -3.95 -3.36
N PRO A 310 27.02 -3.84 -4.70
CA PRO A 310 27.16 -2.54 -5.34
C PRO A 310 25.95 -1.64 -5.04
N LEU A 311 26.19 -0.35 -4.87
CA LEU A 311 25.16 0.66 -4.57
C LEU A 311 24.91 1.59 -5.76
N TYR A 312 23.70 2.14 -5.83
CA TYR A 312 23.20 3.14 -6.75
C TYR A 312 22.62 4.29 -5.93
N ARG A 313 22.76 5.53 -6.41
CA ARG A 313 22.14 6.68 -5.79
C ARG A 313 21.33 7.44 -6.83
N ASP A 314 20.03 7.59 -6.56
CA ASP A 314 19.20 8.48 -7.35
C ASP A 314 19.59 9.93 -7.02
N PRO A 315 19.88 10.80 -8.01
CA PRO A 315 20.21 12.21 -7.77
C PRO A 315 19.14 12.98 -6.97
N ARG A 316 17.90 12.49 -6.93
CA ARG A 316 16.78 13.09 -6.20
C ARG A 316 16.63 12.57 -4.77
N SER A 317 17.41 11.57 -4.36
CA SER A 317 17.33 10.94 -3.04
C SER A 317 18.67 11.00 -2.29
N ASP A 318 18.61 11.20 -0.98
CA ASP A 318 19.80 11.07 -0.10
C ASP A 318 20.10 9.61 0.26
N MET A 319 19.17 8.69 0.00
CA MET A 319 19.29 7.29 0.41
C MET A 319 19.97 6.42 -0.68
N PRO A 320 20.96 5.58 -0.31
CA PRO A 320 21.52 4.62 -1.24
C PRO A 320 20.50 3.51 -1.57
N VAL A 321 20.65 2.94 -2.75
CA VAL A 321 19.84 1.83 -3.26
C VAL A 321 20.79 0.69 -3.65
N THR A 322 20.50 -0.57 -3.31
CA THR A 322 21.28 -1.72 -3.77
C THR A 322 21.20 -1.86 -5.29
N GLN A 323 22.23 -2.29 -6.00
CA GLN A 323 22.10 -2.63 -7.44
C GLN A 323 21.60 -4.06 -7.67
N PHE A 324 21.62 -4.89 -6.63
CA PHE A 324 20.98 -6.19 -6.64
C PHE A 324 19.50 -6.06 -6.35
N SER A 325 18.67 -6.62 -7.21
CA SER A 325 17.23 -6.72 -6.96
C SER A 325 16.94 -7.66 -5.80
N MET A 326 15.72 -7.60 -5.28
CA MET A 326 15.25 -8.37 -4.11
C MET A 326 15.80 -9.81 -4.04
N LYS A 327 15.64 -10.60 -5.10
CA LYS A 327 16.08 -12.01 -5.14
C LYS A 327 17.60 -12.20 -4.99
N TRP A 328 18.39 -11.22 -5.39
CA TRP A 328 19.84 -11.28 -5.36
C TRP A 328 20.42 -10.65 -4.09
N VAL A 329 19.72 -9.68 -3.49
CA VAL A 329 20.04 -9.13 -2.16
C VAL A 329 19.95 -10.21 -1.09
N GLU A 330 18.89 -11.01 -1.07
CA GLU A 330 18.73 -12.10 -0.10
C GLU A 330 19.82 -13.16 -0.27
N LYS A 331 20.16 -13.52 -1.52
CA LYS A 331 21.26 -14.44 -1.82
C LYS A 331 22.64 -13.87 -1.48
N ALA A 332 22.78 -12.56 -1.40
CA ALA A 332 24.00 -11.91 -0.94
C ALA A 332 24.14 -11.91 0.59
N GLY A 333 23.16 -12.50 1.31
CA GLY A 333 23.15 -12.61 2.77
C GLY A 333 22.51 -11.42 3.48
N LEU A 334 21.99 -10.42 2.76
CA LEU A 334 21.38 -9.25 3.39
C LEU A 334 19.93 -9.52 3.80
N VAL A 335 19.58 -9.00 4.98
CA VAL A 335 18.23 -9.11 5.54
C VAL A 335 17.35 -8.00 5.01
N LYS A 336 16.20 -8.39 4.48
CA LYS A 336 15.18 -7.49 3.96
C LYS A 336 14.24 -7.07 5.09
N PHE A 337 13.86 -5.80 5.05
CA PHE A 337 12.79 -5.21 5.85
C PHE A 337 11.81 -4.51 4.90
N ASP A 338 10.51 -4.74 5.08
CA ASP A 338 9.48 -4.17 4.23
C ASP A 338 8.75 -3.03 4.96
N PHE A 339 9.05 -1.80 4.54
CA PHE A 339 8.41 -0.55 4.97
C PHE A 339 7.36 -0.16 3.94
N LEU A 340 6.16 -0.73 4.01
CA LEU A 340 5.10 -0.45 3.05
C LEU A 340 4.39 0.87 3.40
N GLY A 341 4.07 1.67 2.38
CA GLY A 341 3.17 2.81 2.53
C GLY A 341 1.73 2.38 2.25
N LEU A 342 0.89 2.30 3.30
CA LEU A 342 -0.53 2.00 3.17
C LEU A 342 -1.35 3.28 3.27
N LYS A 343 -1.89 3.70 2.13
CA LYS A 343 -2.77 4.88 1.99
C LYS A 343 -3.88 4.93 3.04
N THR A 344 -4.50 3.79 3.34
CA THR A 344 -5.61 3.70 4.29
C THR A 344 -5.21 4.13 5.70
N LEU A 345 -3.97 3.85 6.13
CA LEU A 345 -3.49 4.32 7.43
C LEU A 345 -3.39 5.85 7.46
N THR A 346 -3.02 6.48 6.35
CA THR A 346 -3.06 7.94 6.22
C THR A 346 -4.50 8.48 6.28
N VAL A 347 -5.47 7.80 5.66
CA VAL A 347 -6.89 8.17 5.78
C VAL A 347 -7.36 8.09 7.23
N LEU A 348 -7.01 7.03 7.95
CA LEU A 348 -7.37 6.85 9.36
C LEU A 348 -6.74 7.93 10.25
N ALA A 349 -5.45 8.25 10.06
CA ALA A 349 -4.79 9.35 10.77
C ALA A 349 -5.46 10.68 10.50
N ARG A 350 -5.72 11.00 9.23
CA ARG A 350 -6.35 12.26 8.85
C ARG A 350 -7.77 12.38 9.40
N ALA A 351 -8.53 11.29 9.40
CA ALA A 351 -9.85 11.26 10.02
C ALA A 351 -9.77 11.50 11.53
N LYS A 352 -8.81 10.85 12.21
CA LYS A 352 -8.54 11.09 13.64
C LYS A 352 -8.22 12.56 13.93
N GLU A 353 -7.34 13.20 13.16
CA GLU A 353 -7.02 14.63 13.30
C GLU A 353 -8.26 15.53 13.18
N LEU A 354 -9.14 15.25 12.21
CA LEU A 354 -10.37 16.00 12.00
C LEU A 354 -11.39 15.78 13.13
N ILE A 355 -11.44 14.58 13.71
CA ILE A 355 -12.27 14.25 14.88
C ILE A 355 -11.72 14.97 16.13
N GLU A 356 -10.40 15.05 16.29
CA GLU A 356 -9.76 15.78 17.39
C GLU A 356 -10.03 17.29 17.32
N GLN A 357 -10.13 17.87 16.12
CA GLN A 357 -10.55 19.26 15.92
C GLN A 357 -12.00 19.53 16.37
N ARG A 358 -12.85 18.49 16.42
CA ARG A 358 -14.19 18.54 17.02
C ARG A 358 -14.14 18.53 18.56
N GLY A 359 -12.99 18.19 19.16
CA GLY A 359 -12.83 18.01 20.60
C GLY A 359 -13.13 16.59 21.08
N GLU A 360 -13.17 15.61 20.18
CA GLU A 360 -13.33 14.19 20.51
C GLU A 360 -12.01 13.45 20.26
N THR A 361 -11.62 12.55 21.16
CA THR A 361 -10.40 11.73 20.99
C THR A 361 -10.79 10.28 20.77
N ILE A 362 -10.22 9.66 19.73
CA ILE A 362 -10.45 8.26 19.38
C ILE A 362 -9.15 7.46 19.40
N ASP A 363 -9.18 6.32 20.06
CA ASP A 363 -8.11 5.33 20.02
C ASP A 363 -8.47 4.20 19.04
N LEU A 364 -7.90 4.27 17.84
CA LEU A 364 -8.10 3.26 16.79
C LEU A 364 -7.60 1.86 17.19
N SER A 365 -6.68 1.77 18.15
CA SER A 365 -6.11 0.49 18.60
C SER A 365 -7.00 -0.26 19.57
N ASN A 366 -8.04 0.40 20.12
CA ASN A 366 -8.91 -0.14 21.16
C ASN A 366 -10.40 0.09 20.87
N LEU A 367 -10.79 0.04 19.58
CA LEU A 367 -12.19 0.15 19.20
C LEU A 367 -12.99 -1.09 19.65
N PRO A 368 -14.26 -0.93 20.09
CA PRO A 368 -15.14 -2.07 20.30
C PRO A 368 -15.35 -2.80 18.97
N LEU A 369 -15.34 -4.14 18.96
CA LEU A 369 -15.47 -4.94 17.73
C LEU A 369 -16.92 -5.37 17.43
N ASP A 370 -17.88 -4.89 18.22
CA ASP A 370 -19.31 -5.21 18.19
C ASP A 370 -20.21 -3.99 17.86
N ASP A 371 -19.63 -2.92 17.28
CA ASP A 371 -20.39 -1.72 16.90
C ASP A 371 -21.52 -2.02 15.89
N ALA A 372 -22.76 -1.99 16.37
CA ALA A 372 -23.94 -2.30 15.57
C ALA A 372 -24.13 -1.34 14.38
N GLY A 373 -23.71 -0.08 14.52
CA GLY A 373 -23.78 0.93 13.46
C GLY A 373 -22.93 0.54 12.24
N ALA A 374 -21.67 0.20 12.47
CA ALA A 374 -20.74 -0.28 11.44
C ALA A 374 -21.25 -1.54 10.74
N TYR A 375 -21.72 -2.54 11.49
CA TYR A 375 -22.26 -3.77 10.93
C TYR A 375 -23.54 -3.55 10.12
N ALA A 376 -24.47 -2.72 10.62
CA ALA A 376 -25.69 -2.38 9.89
C ALA A 376 -25.38 -1.65 8.58
N MET A 377 -24.44 -0.71 8.58
CA MET A 377 -23.97 0.00 7.38
C MET A 377 -23.35 -0.98 6.36
N MET A 378 -22.48 -1.89 6.82
CA MET A 378 -21.90 -2.93 5.98
C MET A 378 -22.98 -3.87 5.42
N GLY A 379 -23.97 -4.26 6.21
CA GLY A 379 -25.11 -5.07 5.79
C GLY A 379 -26.00 -4.41 4.72
N ARG A 380 -26.05 -3.07 4.68
CA ARG A 380 -26.68 -2.32 3.57
C ARG A 380 -25.74 -2.13 2.37
N ALA A 381 -24.50 -2.60 2.47
CA ALA A 381 -23.40 -2.41 1.53
C ALA A 381 -23.08 -0.94 1.22
N GLU A 382 -23.24 -0.08 2.22
CA GLU A 382 -22.90 1.33 2.20
C GLU A 382 -21.40 1.52 2.50
N VAL A 383 -20.54 0.84 1.73
CA VAL A 383 -19.10 0.64 2.05
C VAL A 383 -18.16 1.45 1.14
N THR A 384 -18.65 2.50 0.48
CA THR A 384 -17.79 3.45 -0.24
C THR A 384 -16.71 4.01 0.70
N GLY A 385 -15.43 3.91 0.31
CA GLY A 385 -14.28 4.31 1.14
C GLY A 385 -13.82 3.27 2.19
N VAL A 386 -14.58 2.19 2.42
CA VAL A 386 -14.22 1.16 3.40
C VAL A 386 -13.22 0.19 2.79
N PHE A 387 -12.07 0.05 3.44
CA PHE A 387 -10.93 -0.69 2.91
C PHE A 387 -11.26 -2.15 2.56
N GLN A 388 -10.77 -2.63 1.41
CA GLN A 388 -11.01 -3.95 0.80
C GLN A 388 -12.46 -4.30 0.41
N LEU A 389 -13.47 -3.59 0.92
CA LEU A 389 -14.87 -4.00 0.80
C LEU A 389 -15.65 -3.29 -0.33
N GLU A 390 -14.99 -2.43 -1.11
CA GLU A 390 -15.66 -1.50 -2.03
C GLU A 390 -16.16 -2.11 -3.34
N SER A 391 -15.61 -3.26 -3.78
CA SER A 391 -15.93 -3.81 -5.11
C SER A 391 -17.41 -4.19 -5.24
N SER A 392 -17.98 -4.06 -6.44
CA SER A 392 -19.41 -4.30 -6.67
C SER A 392 -19.87 -5.68 -6.21
N GLY A 393 -19.13 -6.74 -6.54
CA GLY A 393 -19.50 -8.07 -6.10
C GLY A 393 -19.24 -8.31 -4.60
N MET A 394 -18.29 -7.63 -3.97
CA MET A 394 -18.14 -7.68 -2.50
C MET A 394 -19.33 -7.01 -1.81
N ARG A 395 -19.81 -5.87 -2.34
CA ARG A 395 -21.05 -5.22 -1.89
C ARG A 395 -22.25 -6.17 -1.96
N ASP A 396 -22.39 -6.93 -3.05
CA ASP A 396 -23.47 -7.92 -3.19
C ASP A 396 -23.37 -9.08 -2.19
N VAL A 397 -22.14 -9.48 -1.82
CA VAL A 397 -21.93 -10.48 -0.77
C VAL A 397 -22.29 -9.92 0.59
N LEU A 398 -21.87 -8.68 0.92
CA LEU A 398 -22.20 -8.01 2.17
C LEU A 398 -23.71 -7.87 2.39
N ARG A 399 -24.49 -7.48 1.36
CA ARG A 399 -25.96 -7.38 1.46
C ARG A 399 -26.62 -8.71 1.80
N ARG A 400 -26.07 -9.82 1.31
CA ARG A 400 -26.61 -11.17 1.55
C ARG A 400 -26.15 -11.72 2.89
N LEU A 401 -24.88 -11.52 3.25
CA LEU A 401 -24.31 -12.01 4.50
C LEU A 401 -24.90 -11.27 5.71
N ARG A 402 -25.02 -9.93 5.64
CA ARG A 402 -25.37 -9.05 6.77
C ARG A 402 -24.46 -9.33 7.97
N PRO A 403 -23.14 -9.03 7.87
CA PRO A 403 -22.19 -9.36 8.91
C PRO A 403 -22.57 -8.70 10.24
N ASP A 404 -22.43 -9.43 11.34
CA ASP A 404 -22.77 -8.97 12.70
C ASP A 404 -21.62 -9.14 13.72
N ARG A 405 -20.48 -9.66 13.26
CA ARG A 405 -19.28 -9.91 14.07
C ARG A 405 -18.01 -9.76 13.25
N PHE A 406 -16.88 -9.61 13.94
CA PHE A 406 -15.59 -9.32 13.31
C PHE A 406 -15.09 -10.48 12.44
N GLU A 407 -15.30 -11.72 12.88
CA GLU A 407 -14.91 -12.94 12.17
C GLU A 407 -15.54 -13.05 10.78
N ASP A 408 -16.72 -12.47 10.58
CA ASP A 408 -17.37 -12.45 9.27
C ASP A 408 -16.58 -11.58 8.27
N ILE A 409 -15.93 -10.51 8.73
CA ILE A 409 -15.05 -9.67 7.91
C ILE A 409 -13.79 -10.45 7.52
N ILE A 410 -13.19 -11.16 8.48
CA ILE A 410 -12.00 -12.01 8.24
C ILE A 410 -12.32 -13.06 7.18
N ALA A 411 -13.46 -13.74 7.31
CA ALA A 411 -13.90 -14.77 6.38
C ALA A 411 -14.16 -14.19 4.98
N LEU A 412 -14.80 -13.02 4.87
CA LEU A 412 -15.07 -12.37 3.60
C LEU A 412 -13.80 -11.99 2.83
N VAL A 413 -12.83 -11.38 3.53
CA VAL A 413 -11.52 -11.04 2.96
C VAL A 413 -10.82 -12.28 2.42
N ALA A 414 -10.96 -13.42 3.12
CA ALA A 414 -10.38 -14.68 2.69
C ALA A 414 -11.14 -15.36 1.54
N LEU A 415 -12.48 -15.35 1.56
CA LEU A 415 -13.33 -16.10 0.63
C LEU A 415 -13.53 -15.41 -0.72
N TYR A 416 -13.51 -14.09 -0.78
CA TYR A 416 -13.84 -13.32 -1.99
C TYR A 416 -12.69 -13.29 -3.02
N ARG A 417 -12.28 -14.47 -3.47
CA ARG A 417 -11.23 -14.69 -4.49
C ARG A 417 -11.62 -15.84 -5.44
N PRO A 418 -11.14 -15.84 -6.70
CA PRO A 418 -11.43 -16.90 -7.65
C PRO A 418 -11.09 -18.29 -7.09
N GLY A 419 -12.06 -19.21 -7.09
CA GLY A 419 -11.96 -20.53 -6.43
C GLY A 419 -12.82 -20.59 -5.16
N PRO A 420 -12.37 -20.03 -4.01
CA PRO A 420 -13.15 -20.08 -2.77
C PRO A 420 -14.48 -19.31 -2.81
N MET A 421 -14.68 -18.38 -3.77
CA MET A 421 -15.95 -17.66 -3.96
C MET A 421 -17.17 -18.58 -4.12
N ASP A 422 -16.98 -19.78 -4.67
CA ASP A 422 -18.06 -20.76 -4.85
C ASP A 422 -18.65 -21.25 -3.52
N ASN A 423 -17.91 -21.10 -2.41
CA ASN A 423 -18.36 -21.48 -1.07
C ASN A 423 -19.13 -20.36 -0.36
N ILE A 424 -19.10 -19.11 -0.88
CA ILE A 424 -19.77 -17.97 -0.25
C ILE A 424 -21.29 -18.19 -0.08
N PRO A 425 -22.03 -18.72 -1.08
CA PRO A 425 -23.46 -18.98 -0.91
C PRO A 425 -23.76 -19.94 0.24
N ARG A 426 -22.97 -21.01 0.37
CA ARG A 426 -23.09 -21.99 1.46
C ARG A 426 -22.74 -21.37 2.82
N PHE A 427 -21.66 -20.58 2.86
CA PHE A 427 -21.28 -19.85 4.08
C PHE A 427 -22.42 -18.96 4.58
N ILE A 428 -23.06 -18.22 3.66
CA ILE A 428 -24.21 -17.35 3.98
C ILE A 428 -25.41 -18.18 4.46
N ALA A 429 -25.77 -19.27 3.77
CA ALA A 429 -26.89 -20.14 4.15
C ALA A 429 -26.71 -20.72 5.56
N CYS A 430 -25.51 -21.21 5.87
CA CYS A 430 -25.21 -21.71 7.21
C CYS A 430 -25.23 -20.60 8.28
N ARG A 431 -24.76 -19.39 7.96
CA ARG A 431 -24.80 -18.24 8.89
C ARG A 431 -26.24 -17.80 9.21
N HIS A 432 -27.15 -17.91 8.26
CA HIS A 432 -28.59 -17.63 8.47
C HIS A 432 -29.37 -18.81 9.05
N GLY A 433 -28.72 -19.96 9.30
CA GLY A 433 -29.38 -21.17 9.80
C GLY A 433 -30.29 -21.86 8.76
N GLU A 434 -30.10 -21.57 7.48
CA GLU A 434 -30.85 -22.18 6.37
C GLU A 434 -30.28 -23.56 5.98
N GLU A 435 -29.01 -23.80 6.29
CA GLU A 435 -28.31 -25.08 6.07
C GLU A 435 -27.47 -25.44 7.31
N GLU A 436 -27.50 -26.71 7.73
CA GLU A 436 -26.67 -27.20 8.83
C GLU A 436 -25.18 -27.31 8.42
N PRO A 437 -24.25 -26.76 9.22
CA PRO A 437 -22.81 -26.90 8.98
C PRO A 437 -22.34 -28.36 9.00
N ASP A 438 -21.52 -28.77 8.01
CA ASP A 438 -20.78 -30.03 8.06
C ASP A 438 -19.38 -29.81 8.62
N TYR A 439 -19.16 -30.16 9.88
CA TYR A 439 -17.87 -30.04 10.56
C TYR A 439 -16.89 -31.18 10.24
N LEU A 440 -17.25 -32.09 9.32
CA LEU A 440 -16.47 -33.25 8.87
C LEU A 440 -16.28 -34.37 9.91
N TYR A 441 -16.03 -34.00 11.17
CA TYR A 441 -15.86 -34.89 12.32
C TYR A 441 -16.09 -34.13 13.65
N PRO A 442 -16.64 -34.76 14.72
CA PRO A 442 -16.99 -34.06 15.96
C PRO A 442 -15.85 -33.28 16.61
N SER A 443 -14.61 -33.79 16.59
CA SER A 443 -13.46 -33.09 17.20
C SER A 443 -12.99 -31.87 16.40
N LEU A 444 -13.52 -31.63 15.20
CA LEU A 444 -13.17 -30.49 14.36
C LEU A 444 -14.16 -29.32 14.50
N GLU A 445 -15.25 -29.50 15.24
CA GLU A 445 -16.30 -28.49 15.37
C GLU A 445 -15.74 -27.16 15.83
N ASP A 446 -14.96 -27.12 16.92
CA ASP A 446 -14.41 -25.86 17.45
C ASP A 446 -13.47 -25.15 16.45
N THR A 447 -12.77 -25.89 15.59
CA THR A 447 -11.87 -25.32 14.57
C THR A 447 -12.62 -24.74 13.38
N LEU A 448 -13.76 -25.34 13.02
CA LEU A 448 -14.54 -25.00 11.83
C LEU A 448 -15.82 -24.21 12.13
N ARG A 449 -16.17 -24.02 13.41
CA ARG A 449 -17.38 -23.30 13.86
C ARG A 449 -17.43 -21.88 13.32
N GLU A 450 -16.31 -21.16 13.41
CA GLU A 450 -16.20 -19.78 12.93
C GLU A 450 -16.60 -19.66 11.45
N THR A 451 -16.19 -20.62 10.63
CA THR A 451 -16.40 -20.65 9.18
C THR A 451 -17.55 -21.56 8.75
N ALA A 452 -18.43 -21.93 9.69
CA ALA A 452 -19.59 -22.77 9.44
C ALA A 452 -19.27 -24.09 8.72
N GLY A 453 -18.20 -24.79 9.13
CA GLY A 453 -17.79 -26.07 8.53
C GLY A 453 -16.96 -25.95 7.25
N ILE A 454 -16.85 -24.75 6.67
CA ILE A 454 -16.11 -24.53 5.43
C ILE A 454 -14.63 -24.29 5.77
N MET A 455 -13.72 -25.01 5.14
CA MET A 455 -12.29 -24.75 5.28
C MET A 455 -11.90 -23.49 4.49
N VAL A 456 -11.52 -22.44 5.20
CA VAL A 456 -11.13 -21.15 4.62
C VAL A 456 -9.65 -20.86 4.85
N TYR A 457 -9.15 -21.20 6.04
CA TYR A 457 -7.83 -20.78 6.50
C TYR A 457 -6.78 -21.90 6.42
N GLN A 458 -5.53 -21.50 6.24
CA GLN A 458 -4.37 -22.39 6.30
C GLN A 458 -4.16 -22.92 7.72
N GLU A 459 -4.45 -22.10 8.72
CA GLU A 459 -4.37 -22.41 10.14
C GLU A 459 -5.39 -23.50 10.51
N GLN A 460 -6.59 -23.48 9.91
CA GLN A 460 -7.57 -24.57 10.07
C GLN A 460 -7.04 -25.89 9.51
N VAL A 461 -6.38 -25.87 8.34
CA VAL A 461 -5.73 -27.07 7.77
C VAL A 461 -4.67 -27.62 8.72
N MET A 462 -3.86 -26.75 9.32
CA MET A 462 -2.84 -27.15 10.28
C MET A 462 -3.46 -27.76 11.55
N GLN A 463 -4.50 -27.14 12.10
CA GLN A 463 -5.24 -27.62 13.26
C GLN A 463 -5.93 -28.96 12.99
N ILE A 464 -6.51 -29.17 11.80
CA ILE A 464 -7.11 -30.45 11.41
C ILE A 464 -6.06 -31.57 11.44
N ALA A 465 -4.85 -31.33 10.92
CA ALA A 465 -3.76 -32.30 10.95
C ALA A 465 -3.28 -32.58 12.39
N GLN A 466 -3.20 -31.55 13.23
CA GLN A 466 -2.83 -31.69 14.65
C GLN A 466 -3.87 -32.50 15.43
N ILE A 467 -5.14 -32.18 15.29
CA ILE A 467 -6.24 -32.77 16.07
C ILE A 467 -6.49 -34.21 15.61
N LEU A 468 -6.67 -34.44 14.30
CA LEU A 468 -7.01 -35.76 13.80
C LEU A 468 -5.82 -36.69 13.71
N ALA A 469 -4.69 -36.23 13.18
CA ALA A 469 -3.56 -37.09 12.86
C ALA A 469 -2.38 -36.98 13.85
N GLY A 470 -2.45 -36.08 14.83
CA GLY A 470 -1.41 -35.93 15.84
C GLY A 470 -0.11 -35.32 15.36
N TYR A 471 -0.17 -34.55 14.28
CA TYR A 471 0.94 -33.73 13.83
C TYR A 471 1.35 -32.73 14.91
N THR A 472 2.63 -32.44 15.01
CA THR A 472 3.11 -31.18 15.59
C THR A 472 2.64 -30.02 14.70
N LEU A 473 2.48 -28.82 15.26
CA LEU A 473 2.09 -27.66 14.46
C LEU A 473 3.15 -27.30 13.40
N GLY A 474 4.44 -27.53 13.70
CA GLY A 474 5.53 -27.42 12.73
C GLY A 474 5.39 -28.42 11.57
N GLY A 475 5.17 -29.69 11.87
CA GLY A 475 4.89 -30.72 10.87
C GLY A 475 3.63 -30.43 10.05
N ALA A 476 2.62 -29.81 10.65
CA ALA A 476 1.40 -29.42 9.96
C ALA A 476 1.62 -28.26 8.95
N ASP A 477 2.54 -27.32 9.22
CA ASP A 477 2.95 -26.33 8.19
C ASP A 477 3.71 -27.01 7.04
N LEU A 478 4.52 -28.04 7.30
CA LEU A 478 5.18 -28.82 6.25
C LEU A 478 4.16 -29.52 5.34
N LEU A 479 3.11 -30.12 5.92
CA LEU A 479 1.99 -30.70 5.17
C LEU A 479 1.34 -29.66 4.24
N ARG A 480 0.98 -28.49 4.79
CA ARG A 480 0.38 -27.38 4.01
C ARG A 480 1.28 -26.95 2.85
N ARG A 481 2.61 -26.86 3.07
CA ARG A 481 3.57 -26.51 2.01
C ARG A 481 3.64 -27.55 0.90
N ALA A 482 3.67 -28.83 1.26
CA ALA A 482 3.66 -29.93 0.30
C ALA A 482 2.40 -29.87 -0.59
N MET A 483 1.24 -29.61 0.02
CA MET A 483 -0.02 -29.40 -0.70
C MET A 483 0.02 -28.21 -1.66
N GLY A 484 0.64 -27.09 -1.25
CA GLY A 484 0.81 -25.91 -2.10
C GLY A 484 1.71 -26.15 -3.31
N LYS A 485 2.81 -26.91 -3.14
CA LYS A 485 3.76 -27.24 -4.22
C LYS A 485 3.27 -28.34 -5.17
N LYS A 486 2.27 -29.13 -4.77
CA LYS A 486 1.69 -30.24 -5.55
C LYS A 486 2.73 -31.29 -5.99
N ILE A 487 3.70 -31.60 -5.13
CA ILE A 487 4.70 -32.65 -5.40
C ILE A 487 4.08 -34.00 -5.05
N GLN A 488 3.80 -34.82 -6.05
CA GLN A 488 3.06 -36.08 -5.89
C GLN A 488 3.69 -37.01 -4.85
N SER A 489 5.00 -37.21 -4.91
CA SER A 489 5.72 -38.11 -4.00
C SER A 489 5.69 -37.65 -2.54
N GLU A 490 5.73 -36.34 -2.29
CA GLU A 490 5.60 -35.79 -0.93
C GLU A 490 4.17 -35.91 -0.42
N MET A 491 3.18 -35.68 -1.29
CA MET A 491 1.76 -35.80 -0.96
C MET A 491 1.38 -37.23 -0.56
N ASP A 492 1.90 -38.23 -1.26
CA ASP A 492 1.62 -39.64 -0.96
C ASP A 492 2.19 -40.05 0.41
N ALA A 493 3.40 -39.59 0.74
CA ALA A 493 4.01 -39.81 2.06
C ALA A 493 3.19 -39.14 3.18
N GLN A 494 2.82 -37.88 2.97
CA GLN A 494 2.02 -37.12 3.92
C GLN A 494 0.62 -37.71 4.13
N ARG A 495 0.01 -38.25 3.07
CA ARG A 495 -1.27 -38.97 3.17
C ARG A 495 -1.14 -40.17 4.08
N GLN A 496 -0.10 -40.98 3.91
CA GLN A 496 0.09 -42.16 4.74
C GLN A 496 0.25 -41.77 6.23
N THR A 497 1.08 -40.78 6.53
CA THR A 497 1.26 -40.27 7.91
C THR A 497 -0.04 -39.74 8.51
N PHE A 498 -0.83 -38.96 7.75
CA PHE A 498 -2.13 -38.47 8.21
C PHE A 498 -3.10 -39.62 8.53
N MET A 499 -3.16 -40.61 7.65
CA MET A 499 -4.06 -41.76 7.80
C MET A 499 -3.70 -42.61 9.02
N ASP A 500 -2.43 -42.92 9.20
CA ASP A 500 -1.94 -43.73 10.32
C ASP A 500 -2.20 -43.01 11.66
N GLY A 501 -1.92 -41.71 11.71
CA GLY A 501 -2.21 -40.88 12.88
C GLY A 501 -3.71 -40.78 13.20
N ALA A 502 -4.55 -40.60 12.17
CA ALA A 502 -6.00 -40.51 12.32
C ALA A 502 -6.62 -41.81 12.83
N VAL A 503 -6.18 -42.95 12.29
CA VAL A 503 -6.64 -44.27 12.75
C VAL A 503 -6.17 -44.53 14.19
N ALA A 504 -4.93 -44.18 14.53
CA ALA A 504 -4.42 -44.32 15.90
C ALA A 504 -5.22 -43.50 16.93
N ARG A 505 -5.87 -42.41 16.50
CA ARG A 505 -6.74 -41.55 17.34
C ARG A 505 -8.23 -41.90 17.24
N GLY A 506 -8.58 -43.02 16.62
CA GLY A 506 -9.95 -43.54 16.58
C GLY A 506 -10.83 -42.98 15.47
N VAL A 507 -10.26 -42.26 14.50
CA VAL A 507 -11.00 -41.81 13.31
C VAL A 507 -11.14 -42.97 12.31
N PRO A 508 -12.35 -43.30 11.83
CA PRO A 508 -12.52 -44.36 10.84
C PRO A 508 -11.71 -44.08 9.57
N LYS A 509 -11.02 -45.11 9.05
CA LYS A 509 -10.14 -44.99 7.87
C LYS A 509 -10.83 -44.33 6.67
N ALA A 510 -12.08 -44.68 6.39
CA ALA A 510 -12.84 -44.08 5.29
C ALA A 510 -13.06 -42.56 5.50
N THR A 511 -13.39 -42.17 6.74
CA THR A 511 -13.57 -40.76 7.12
C THR A 511 -12.26 -39.99 7.04
N ALA A 512 -11.16 -40.54 7.57
CA ALA A 512 -9.84 -39.94 7.50
C ALA A 512 -9.40 -39.69 6.04
N SER A 513 -9.62 -40.67 5.15
CA SER A 513 -9.32 -40.52 3.72
C SER A 513 -10.13 -39.39 3.08
N ARG A 514 -11.44 -39.35 3.35
CA ARG A 514 -12.34 -38.30 2.84
C ARG A 514 -11.90 -36.92 3.29
N ILE A 515 -11.54 -36.77 4.57
CA ILE A 515 -11.08 -35.50 5.14
C ILE A 515 -9.76 -35.09 4.51
N PHE A 516 -8.80 -36.01 4.36
CA PHE A 516 -7.53 -35.71 3.70
C PHE A 516 -7.73 -35.22 2.25
N ASP A 517 -8.60 -35.88 1.49
CA ASP A 517 -8.89 -35.50 0.11
C ASP A 517 -9.53 -34.10 0.02
N GLN A 518 -10.41 -33.76 0.97
CA GLN A 518 -10.95 -32.41 1.11
C GLN A 518 -9.85 -31.41 1.46
N VAL A 519 -9.04 -31.67 2.49
CA VAL A 519 -7.93 -30.80 2.89
C VAL A 519 -6.97 -30.55 1.72
N SER A 520 -6.60 -31.59 0.97
CA SER A 520 -5.74 -31.47 -0.21
C SER A 520 -6.36 -30.61 -1.31
N LYS A 521 -7.68 -30.71 -1.53
CA LYS A 521 -8.39 -29.88 -2.51
C LYS A 521 -8.42 -28.40 -2.08
N PHE A 522 -8.62 -28.15 -0.79
CA PHE A 522 -8.74 -26.80 -0.23
C PHE A 522 -7.39 -26.12 0.02
N ALA A 523 -6.32 -26.86 0.28
CA ALA A 523 -5.00 -26.29 0.55
C ALA A 523 -4.45 -25.42 -0.61
N GLY A 524 -4.91 -25.66 -1.85
CA GLY A 524 -4.61 -24.78 -2.99
C GLY A 524 -5.28 -23.40 -2.93
N TYR A 525 -6.31 -23.23 -2.10
CA TYR A 525 -7.12 -22.01 -1.97
C TYR A 525 -7.15 -21.42 -0.55
N GLY A 526 -6.65 -22.17 0.44
CA GLY A 526 -6.61 -21.75 1.84
C GLY A 526 -5.85 -20.44 2.03
N PHE A 527 -6.39 -19.55 2.85
CA PHE A 527 -5.80 -18.23 3.11
C PHE A 527 -5.07 -18.17 4.45
N ASN A 528 -4.06 -17.32 4.57
CA ASN A 528 -3.42 -17.09 5.87
C ASN A 528 -4.33 -16.20 6.73
N LYS A 529 -4.84 -16.76 7.82
CA LYS A 529 -5.76 -16.09 8.74
C LYS A 529 -5.10 -14.89 9.41
N SER A 530 -3.83 -14.98 9.78
CA SER A 530 -3.10 -13.86 10.41
C SER A 530 -3.12 -12.60 9.53
N HIS A 531 -2.81 -12.75 8.24
CA HIS A 531 -2.90 -11.67 7.26
C HIS A 531 -4.34 -11.18 7.06
N ALA A 532 -5.30 -12.09 6.95
CA ALA A 532 -6.71 -11.75 6.78
C ALA A 532 -7.25 -10.94 7.96
N ALA A 533 -6.95 -11.37 9.19
CA ALA A 533 -7.41 -10.74 10.42
C ALA A 533 -6.83 -9.32 10.57
N ALA A 534 -5.55 -9.15 10.26
CA ALA A 534 -4.92 -7.83 10.36
C ALA A 534 -5.51 -6.85 9.32
N TYR A 535 -5.76 -7.28 8.09
CA TYR A 535 -6.41 -6.44 7.08
C TYR A 535 -7.89 -6.22 7.37
N ALA A 536 -8.58 -7.20 7.97
CA ALA A 536 -9.95 -7.05 8.45
C ALA A 536 -10.06 -6.01 9.57
N MET A 537 -9.03 -5.88 10.43
CA MET A 537 -8.99 -4.82 11.44
C MET A 537 -8.97 -3.42 10.81
N VAL A 538 -8.15 -3.21 9.78
CA VAL A 538 -8.13 -1.94 9.03
C VAL A 538 -9.47 -1.70 8.33
N ALA A 539 -10.07 -2.73 7.72
CA ALA A 539 -11.40 -2.63 7.13
C ALA A 539 -12.46 -2.24 8.18
N TYR A 540 -12.43 -2.87 9.36
CA TYR A 540 -13.33 -2.55 10.46
C TYR A 540 -13.13 -1.13 10.99
N GLN A 541 -11.90 -0.68 11.21
CA GLN A 541 -11.59 0.69 11.61
C GLN A 541 -12.16 1.71 10.61
N THR A 542 -12.01 1.47 9.30
CA THR A 542 -12.60 2.35 8.28
C THR A 542 -14.14 2.30 8.29
N ALA A 543 -14.74 1.13 8.51
CA ALA A 543 -16.20 1.00 8.62
C ALA A 543 -16.75 1.70 9.86
N TYR A 544 -16.06 1.57 10.99
CA TYR A 544 -16.40 2.22 12.26
C TYR A 544 -16.35 3.74 12.13
N LEU A 545 -15.25 4.30 11.59
CA LEU A 545 -15.14 5.74 11.38
C LEU A 545 -16.20 6.25 10.41
N LYS A 546 -16.50 5.51 9.34
CA LYS A 546 -17.55 5.92 8.41
C LYS A 546 -18.94 5.93 9.06
N ALA A 547 -19.24 4.93 9.89
CA ALA A 547 -20.54 4.81 10.54
C ALA A 547 -20.75 5.89 11.62
N ASN A 548 -19.70 6.22 12.38
CA ASN A 548 -19.80 7.10 13.55
C ASN A 548 -19.34 8.55 13.27
N TYR A 549 -18.42 8.74 12.33
CA TYR A 549 -17.80 10.02 11.96
C TYR A 549 -17.78 10.21 10.42
N PRO A 550 -18.94 10.16 9.74
CA PRO A 550 -19.01 10.14 8.28
C PRO A 550 -18.40 11.39 7.62
N VAL A 551 -18.56 12.58 8.21
CA VAL A 551 -18.09 13.84 7.61
C VAL A 551 -16.56 13.88 7.59
N GLU A 552 -15.93 13.62 8.73
CA GLU A 552 -14.48 13.59 8.90
C GLU A 552 -13.84 12.46 8.09
N PHE A 553 -14.43 11.26 8.12
CA PHE A 553 -13.95 10.12 7.36
C PHE A 553 -13.99 10.37 5.84
N MET A 554 -15.08 10.97 5.35
CA MET A 554 -15.21 11.27 3.92
C MET A 554 -14.25 12.40 3.50
N ALA A 555 -14.08 13.45 4.31
CA ALA A 555 -13.11 14.51 4.04
C ALA A 555 -11.66 13.98 3.99
N ALA A 556 -11.30 13.08 4.92
CA ALA A 556 -10.01 12.39 4.90
C ALA A 556 -9.83 11.50 3.66
N SER A 557 -10.86 10.72 3.30
CA SER A 557 -10.84 9.86 2.11
C SER A 557 -10.68 10.66 0.82
N MET A 558 -11.42 11.77 0.69
CA MET A 558 -11.34 12.67 -0.47
C MET A 558 -9.98 13.37 -0.55
N THR A 559 -9.39 13.78 0.58
CA THR A 559 -8.03 14.34 0.62
C THR A 559 -7.01 13.40 -0.01
N LEU A 560 -7.04 12.13 0.40
CA LEU A 560 -6.07 11.16 -0.07
C LEU A 560 -6.29 10.73 -1.53
N ASP A 561 -7.48 10.94 -2.10
CA ASP A 561 -7.82 10.71 -3.52
C ASP A 561 -8.00 12.03 -4.32
N MET A 562 -7.49 13.16 -3.83
CA MET A 562 -7.71 14.48 -4.45
C MET A 562 -7.29 14.57 -5.93
N GLY A 563 -6.29 13.78 -6.34
CA GLY A 563 -5.82 13.73 -7.72
C GLY A 563 -6.60 12.77 -8.63
N ASN A 564 -7.61 12.07 -8.12
CA ASN A 564 -8.40 11.07 -8.85
C ASN A 564 -9.87 11.52 -8.95
N THR A 565 -10.18 12.22 -10.03
CA THR A 565 -11.52 12.78 -10.30
C THR A 565 -12.61 11.71 -10.34
N ASP A 566 -12.34 10.53 -10.89
CA ASP A 566 -13.32 9.44 -10.97
C ASP A 566 -13.74 8.97 -9.57
N LYS A 567 -12.77 8.85 -8.65
CA LYS A 567 -13.05 8.50 -7.25
C LYS A 567 -13.74 9.63 -6.50
N LEU A 568 -13.34 10.89 -6.71
CA LEU A 568 -14.03 12.04 -6.11
C LEU A 568 -15.50 12.08 -6.54
N GLY A 569 -15.81 11.71 -7.79
CA GLY A 569 -17.20 11.57 -8.27
C GLY A 569 -17.98 10.51 -7.49
N VAL A 570 -17.37 9.36 -7.18
CA VAL A 570 -17.99 8.32 -6.34
C VAL A 570 -18.22 8.83 -4.90
N PHE A 571 -17.24 9.55 -4.33
CA PHE A 571 -17.41 10.15 -3.00
C PHE A 571 -18.49 11.23 -2.99
N ARG A 572 -18.60 12.06 -4.03
CA ARG A 572 -19.66 13.07 -4.17
C ARG A 572 -21.06 12.45 -4.09
N GLN A 573 -21.28 11.34 -4.80
CA GLN A 573 -22.55 10.60 -4.77
C GLN A 573 -22.83 10.02 -3.38
N GLU A 574 -21.78 9.57 -2.69
CA GLU A 574 -21.92 9.09 -1.31
C GLU A 574 -22.26 10.23 -0.34
N LEU A 575 -21.71 11.44 -0.53
CA LEU A 575 -22.07 12.62 0.26
C LEU A 575 -23.53 13.01 0.05
N ASP A 576 -24.06 12.95 -1.18
CA ASP A 576 -25.48 13.16 -1.45
C ASP A 576 -26.35 12.17 -0.66
N ARG A 577 -25.97 10.90 -0.65
CA ARG A 577 -26.68 9.84 0.09
C ARG A 577 -26.62 10.05 1.60
N LEU A 578 -25.49 10.54 2.11
CA LEU A 578 -25.29 10.86 3.53
C LEU A 578 -25.89 12.21 3.94
N GLU A 579 -26.44 12.97 2.98
CA GLU A 579 -26.93 14.35 3.18
C GLU A 579 -25.85 15.28 3.77
N VAL A 580 -24.60 15.08 3.37
CA VAL A 580 -23.46 15.91 3.78
C VAL A 580 -23.18 16.94 2.69
N PRO A 581 -23.29 18.25 2.96
CA PRO A 581 -23.05 19.26 1.94
C PRO A 581 -21.58 19.32 1.56
N LEU A 582 -21.30 19.25 0.25
CA LEU A 582 -19.99 19.58 -0.31
C LEU A 582 -20.00 21.06 -0.70
N LEU A 583 -19.32 21.88 0.10
CA LEU A 583 -19.23 23.32 -0.10
C LEU A 583 -18.18 23.62 -1.20
N PRO A 584 -18.45 24.60 -2.10
CA PRO A 584 -17.53 24.95 -3.18
C PRO A 584 -16.18 25.45 -2.65
N PRO A 585 -15.11 25.43 -3.46
CA PRO A 585 -13.85 26.06 -3.05
C PRO A 585 -14.05 27.56 -2.81
N ASP A 586 -13.27 28.12 -1.91
CA ASP A 586 -13.29 29.52 -1.48
C ASP A 586 -11.89 29.87 -0.98
N ILE A 587 -11.28 30.92 -1.54
CA ILE A 587 -9.91 31.35 -1.25
C ILE A 587 -9.70 31.77 0.20
N ASN A 588 -10.75 32.19 0.90
CA ASN A 588 -10.70 32.61 2.31
C ASN A 588 -11.02 31.49 3.28
N ARG A 589 -11.81 30.48 2.88
CA ARG A 589 -12.23 29.39 3.78
C ARG A 589 -11.55 28.05 3.52
N SER A 590 -11.25 27.74 2.27
CA SER A 590 -10.72 26.44 1.88
C SER A 590 -9.27 26.28 2.30
N THR A 591 -8.87 25.05 2.62
CA THR A 591 -7.46 24.72 2.81
C THR A 591 -6.88 24.11 1.54
N ALA A 592 -5.58 23.79 1.55
CA ALA A 592 -4.96 23.06 0.44
C ALA A 592 -5.61 21.69 0.22
N VAL A 593 -6.15 21.09 1.28
CA VAL A 593 -6.79 19.77 1.27
C VAL A 593 -8.27 19.87 1.66
N PHE A 594 -9.03 18.76 1.60
CA PHE A 594 -10.44 18.80 2.01
C PHE A 594 -10.48 18.99 3.53
N SER A 595 -11.40 19.83 3.99
CA SER A 595 -11.57 20.16 5.40
C SER A 595 -13.04 20.09 5.79
N VAL A 596 -13.30 19.97 7.09
CA VAL A 596 -14.66 20.01 7.64
C VAL A 596 -14.96 21.45 8.07
N GLU A 597 -16.07 22.00 7.59
CA GLU A 597 -16.58 23.32 7.99
C GLU A 597 -17.89 23.13 8.74
N ARG A 598 -17.99 23.70 9.94
CA ARG A 598 -19.19 23.63 10.77
C ARG A 598 -19.77 25.02 10.94
N ALA A 599 -21.05 25.20 10.61
CA ALA A 599 -21.76 26.41 10.98
C ALA A 599 -22.01 26.41 12.50
N GLN A 600 -21.88 27.57 13.16
CA GLN A 600 -22.05 27.69 14.61
C GLN A 600 -23.45 27.28 15.11
N GLU A 601 -24.43 27.16 14.22
CA GLU A 601 -25.84 26.87 14.53
C GLU A 601 -26.32 25.48 14.05
N GLU A 602 -25.50 24.72 13.30
CA GLU A 602 -25.88 23.38 12.80
C GLU A 602 -24.98 22.28 13.39
N ASP A 603 -25.61 21.21 13.89
CA ASP A 603 -24.91 20.02 14.42
C ASP A 603 -24.23 19.19 13.30
N ARG A 604 -24.68 19.38 12.04
CA ARG A 604 -24.10 18.70 10.87
C ARG A 604 -23.13 19.62 10.14
N GLY A 605 -21.83 19.29 10.21
CA GLY A 605 -20.80 19.94 9.40
C GLY A 605 -20.88 19.58 7.92
N GLY A 606 -20.33 20.45 7.06
CA GLY A 606 -20.11 20.21 5.64
C GLY A 606 -18.63 19.95 5.32
N ILE A 607 -18.36 19.47 4.11
CA ILE A 607 -17.00 19.30 3.60
C ILE A 607 -16.70 20.48 2.68
N ARG A 608 -15.64 21.23 2.96
CA ARG A 608 -15.14 22.30 2.10
C ARG A 608 -14.19 21.73 1.05
N TYR A 609 -14.41 22.09 -0.21
CA TYR A 609 -13.59 21.63 -1.32
C TYR A 609 -12.13 22.08 -1.19
N ALA A 610 -11.21 21.18 -1.51
CA ALA A 610 -9.77 21.45 -1.43
C ALA A 610 -9.29 22.32 -2.59
N LEU A 611 -8.48 23.35 -2.31
CA LEU A 611 -7.89 24.16 -3.37
C LEU A 611 -6.96 23.33 -4.27
N ALA A 612 -6.24 22.35 -3.72
CA ALA A 612 -5.34 21.50 -4.49
C ALA A 612 -6.03 20.35 -5.24
N ALA A 613 -7.33 20.12 -5.01
CA ALA A 613 -8.10 19.14 -5.81
C ALA A 613 -8.52 19.71 -7.17
N ILE A 614 -8.43 21.04 -7.35
CA ILE A 614 -8.70 21.71 -8.61
C ILE A 614 -7.60 21.35 -9.61
N LYS A 615 -7.98 20.99 -10.83
CA LYS A 615 -7.09 20.49 -11.86
C LYS A 615 -6.01 21.52 -12.15
N ASN A 616 -4.78 21.06 -12.33
CA ASN A 616 -3.59 21.90 -12.56
C ASN A 616 -3.20 22.85 -11.41
N VAL A 617 -3.91 22.83 -10.27
CA VAL A 617 -3.54 23.60 -9.07
C VAL A 617 -2.59 22.77 -8.21
N GLY A 618 -1.47 23.38 -7.80
CA GLY A 618 -0.40 22.66 -7.10
C GLY A 618 -0.60 22.68 -5.58
N ARG A 619 -0.50 21.53 -4.92
CA ARG A 619 -0.66 21.40 -3.46
C ARG A 619 0.25 22.33 -2.67
N THR A 620 1.56 22.33 -2.96
CA THR A 620 2.54 23.18 -2.26
C THR A 620 2.21 24.67 -2.36
N ALA A 621 1.77 25.14 -3.53
CA ALA A 621 1.37 26.54 -3.71
C ALA A 621 0.16 26.91 -2.83
N MET A 622 -0.81 25.99 -2.71
CA MET A 622 -1.99 26.20 -1.88
C MET A 622 -1.68 26.09 -0.39
N GLU A 623 -0.72 25.25 0.01
CA GLU A 623 -0.24 25.19 1.40
C GLU A 623 0.41 26.51 1.82
N THR A 624 1.26 27.10 0.96
CA THR A 624 1.85 28.42 1.21
C THR A 624 0.80 29.53 1.27
N LEU A 625 -0.18 29.52 0.37
CA LEU A 625 -1.29 30.48 0.37
C LEU A 625 -2.10 30.42 1.67
N VAL A 626 -2.42 29.20 2.14
CA VAL A 626 -3.17 29.02 3.39
C VAL A 626 -2.36 29.46 4.60
N ALA A 627 -1.04 29.24 4.60
CA ALA A 627 -0.15 29.73 5.65
C ALA A 627 -0.11 31.27 5.70
N ASP A 628 0.05 31.93 4.54
CA ASP A 628 -0.02 33.39 4.41
C ASP A 628 -1.35 33.94 4.92
N ARG A 629 -2.47 33.31 4.55
CA ARG A 629 -3.81 33.67 5.04
C ARG A 629 -3.94 33.52 6.56
N ALA A 630 -3.33 32.50 7.15
CA ALA A 630 -3.36 32.29 8.59
C ALA A 630 -2.55 33.35 9.35
N GLU A 631 -1.48 33.89 8.75
CA GLU A 631 -0.62 34.92 9.35
C GLU A 631 -1.17 36.34 9.17
N GLU A 632 -1.60 36.71 7.96
CA GLU A 632 -2.01 38.09 7.65
C GLU A 632 -3.55 38.30 7.63
N GLY A 633 -4.32 37.22 7.76
CA GLY A 633 -5.80 37.25 7.75
C GLY A 633 -6.42 37.00 6.37
N GLU A 634 -7.76 37.02 6.32
CA GLU A 634 -8.54 36.82 5.10
C GLU A 634 -8.25 37.88 4.03
N TYR A 635 -8.30 37.48 2.75
CA TYR A 635 -8.18 38.39 1.63
C TYR A 635 -9.43 39.27 1.55
N VAL A 636 -9.23 40.58 1.48
CA VAL A 636 -10.35 41.56 1.42
C VAL A 636 -10.95 41.63 0.02
N ASP A 637 -10.11 41.61 -1.00
CA ASP A 637 -10.50 41.66 -2.41
C ASP A 637 -9.46 40.95 -3.30
N ILE A 638 -9.76 40.85 -4.59
CA ILE A 638 -8.87 40.16 -5.56
C ILE A 638 -7.52 40.88 -5.75
N PHE A 639 -7.45 42.18 -5.48
CA PHE A 639 -6.21 42.95 -5.55
C PHE A 639 -5.35 42.74 -4.30
N ASP A 640 -5.96 42.52 -3.15
CA ASP A 640 -5.30 42.14 -1.91
C ASP A 640 -4.67 40.77 -2.02
N PHE A 641 -5.42 39.81 -2.58
CA PHE A 641 -4.88 38.51 -2.97
C PHE A 641 -3.66 38.67 -3.90
N ALA A 642 -3.80 39.44 -4.98
CA ALA A 642 -2.69 39.64 -5.94
C ALA A 642 -1.50 40.38 -5.31
N ARG A 643 -1.71 41.28 -4.35
CA ARG A 643 -0.64 41.98 -3.62
C ARG A 643 0.15 41.04 -2.72
N ARG A 644 -0.52 40.09 -2.06
CA ARG A 644 0.07 39.22 -1.05
C ARG A 644 0.75 38.00 -1.65
N VAL A 645 0.13 37.37 -2.64
CA VAL A 645 0.59 36.09 -3.20
C VAL A 645 1.99 36.15 -3.84
N ASP A 646 2.75 35.06 -3.74
CA ASP A 646 4.02 34.90 -4.48
C ASP A 646 3.74 34.54 -5.96
N PRO A 647 4.16 35.39 -6.92
CA PRO A 647 3.96 35.14 -8.35
C PRO A 647 4.70 33.90 -8.88
N HIS A 648 5.69 33.37 -8.17
CA HIS A 648 6.40 32.14 -8.57
C HIS A 648 5.57 30.88 -8.27
N LEU A 649 4.62 30.96 -7.33
CA LEU A 649 3.81 29.83 -6.90
C LEU A 649 2.49 29.71 -7.67
N ILE A 650 2.05 30.78 -8.33
CA ILE A 650 0.80 30.79 -9.11
C ILE A 650 1.07 31.20 -10.56
N ASN A 651 0.64 30.33 -11.48
CA ASN A 651 0.65 30.61 -12.92
C ASN A 651 -0.76 30.91 -13.47
N LYS A 652 -0.81 31.40 -14.72
CA LYS A 652 -2.05 31.74 -15.44
C LYS A 652 -3.08 30.61 -15.41
N ARG A 653 -2.67 29.39 -15.73
CA ARG A 653 -3.57 28.23 -15.79
C ARG A 653 -4.13 27.84 -14.42
N GLN A 654 -3.34 28.02 -13.36
CA GLN A 654 -3.80 27.79 -11.99
C GLN A 654 -4.87 28.80 -11.59
N LEU A 655 -4.63 30.08 -11.87
CA LEU A 655 -5.56 31.14 -11.52
C LEU A 655 -6.85 31.06 -12.34
N GLU A 656 -6.76 30.74 -13.64
CA GLU A 656 -7.92 30.43 -14.49
C GLU A 656 -8.78 29.32 -13.88
N ASN A 657 -8.16 28.20 -13.50
CA ASN A 657 -8.90 27.06 -12.95
C ASN A 657 -9.48 27.36 -11.56
N LEU A 658 -8.77 28.12 -10.70
CA LEU A 658 -9.30 28.58 -9.41
C LEU A 658 -10.55 29.45 -9.59
N VAL A 659 -10.53 30.37 -10.57
CA VAL A 659 -11.69 31.20 -10.92
C VAL A 659 -12.83 30.34 -11.45
N CYS A 660 -12.55 29.47 -12.43
CA CYS A 660 -13.57 28.59 -13.02
C CYS A 660 -14.24 27.70 -11.97
N ALA A 661 -13.50 27.19 -11.00
CA ALA A 661 -14.00 26.36 -9.90
C ALA A 661 -14.75 27.15 -8.81
N GLY A 662 -14.72 28.49 -8.84
CA GLY A 662 -15.44 29.35 -7.90
C GLY A 662 -14.69 29.77 -6.64
N ALA A 663 -13.36 29.55 -6.59
CA ALA A 663 -12.57 29.90 -5.42
C ALA A 663 -12.61 31.42 -5.09
N PHE A 664 -12.90 32.28 -6.07
CA PHE A 664 -12.95 33.73 -5.89
C PHE A 664 -14.36 34.30 -5.74
N ASP A 665 -15.41 33.47 -5.68
CA ASP A 665 -16.80 33.94 -5.66
C ASP A 665 -17.11 34.84 -4.47
N SER A 666 -16.42 34.66 -3.34
CA SER A 666 -16.55 35.51 -2.14
C SER A 666 -15.93 36.90 -2.30
N LEU A 667 -14.96 37.06 -3.22
CA LEU A 667 -14.26 38.33 -3.48
C LEU A 667 -14.79 39.05 -4.72
N LEU A 668 -15.10 38.29 -5.76
CA LEU A 668 -15.56 38.79 -7.06
C LEU A 668 -16.57 37.79 -7.66
N PRO A 669 -17.88 37.95 -7.38
CA PRO A 669 -18.90 36.97 -7.76
C PRO A 669 -19.02 36.70 -9.27
N ASN A 670 -18.69 37.69 -10.11
CA ASN A 670 -18.74 37.53 -11.56
C ASN A 670 -17.48 36.79 -12.06
N ARG A 671 -17.59 35.47 -12.22
CA ARG A 671 -16.47 34.62 -12.70
C ARG A 671 -15.98 34.98 -14.10
N ALA A 672 -16.84 35.48 -15.00
CA ALA A 672 -16.43 35.92 -16.33
C ALA A 672 -15.48 37.14 -16.26
N GLN A 673 -15.82 38.09 -15.39
CA GLN A 673 -14.98 39.24 -15.09
C GLN A 673 -13.68 38.83 -14.40
N ALA A 674 -13.73 37.93 -13.40
CA ALA A 674 -12.55 37.41 -12.73
C ALA A 674 -11.60 36.68 -13.70
N TYR A 675 -12.15 35.88 -14.63
CA TYR A 675 -11.39 35.14 -15.63
C TYR A 675 -10.72 36.09 -16.63
N GLY A 676 -11.44 37.11 -17.10
CA GLY A 676 -10.88 38.17 -17.94
C GLY A 676 -9.79 38.98 -17.24
N ALA A 677 -9.82 39.06 -15.91
CA ALA A 677 -8.85 39.79 -15.09
C ALA A 677 -7.58 38.99 -14.75
N VAL A 678 -7.52 37.67 -15.01
CA VAL A 678 -6.38 36.80 -14.64
C VAL A 678 -5.03 37.35 -15.08
N GLU A 679 -4.90 37.74 -16.35
CA GLU A 679 -3.61 38.19 -16.89
C GLU A 679 -3.19 39.56 -16.33
N PRO A 680 -4.08 40.56 -16.25
CA PRO A 680 -3.84 41.78 -15.48
C PRO A 680 -3.47 41.54 -14.00
N LEU A 681 -4.16 40.61 -13.31
CA LEU A 681 -3.87 40.27 -11.90
C LEU A 681 -2.46 39.72 -11.71
N LEU A 682 -2.03 38.82 -12.61
CA LEU A 682 -0.67 38.27 -12.54
C LEU A 682 0.41 39.32 -12.75
N ARG A 683 0.20 40.26 -13.68
CA ARG A 683 1.13 41.38 -13.88
C ARG A 683 1.17 42.27 -12.65
N PHE A 684 0.02 42.54 -12.04
CA PHE A 684 -0.07 43.31 -10.80
C PHE A 684 0.66 42.60 -9.64
N ALA A 685 0.46 41.29 -9.47
CA ALA A 685 1.17 40.50 -8.46
C ALA A 685 2.69 40.53 -8.65
N GLN A 686 3.18 40.43 -9.90
CA GLN A 686 4.60 40.55 -10.22
C GLN A 686 5.18 41.92 -9.86
N LEU A 687 4.45 43.00 -10.16
CA LEU A 687 4.86 44.36 -9.79
C LEU A 687 4.90 44.53 -8.27
N SER A 688 3.85 44.13 -7.56
CA SER A 688 3.80 44.21 -6.10
C SER A 688 4.88 43.36 -5.41
N ALA A 689 5.20 42.18 -5.93
CA ALA A 689 6.32 41.37 -5.44
C ALA A 689 7.68 42.06 -5.68
N SER A 690 7.88 42.67 -6.85
CA SER A 690 9.09 43.42 -7.15
C SER A 690 9.26 44.66 -6.26
N GLU A 691 8.17 45.35 -5.94
CA GLU A 691 8.17 46.49 -5.01
C GLU A 691 8.53 46.07 -3.59
N ARG A 692 7.97 44.94 -3.10
CA ARG A 692 8.32 44.37 -1.78
C ARG A 692 9.79 43.95 -1.68
N GLY A 693 10.36 43.40 -2.75
CA GLY A 693 11.77 42.99 -2.80
C GLY A 693 12.76 44.12 -3.02
N SER A 694 12.29 45.31 -3.43
CA SER A 694 13.13 46.48 -3.62
C SER A 694 13.27 47.25 -2.30
N ASN A 695 14.49 47.34 -1.76
CA ASN A 695 14.80 48.16 -0.58
C ASN A 695 14.68 49.69 -0.83
N GLN A 696 14.01 50.11 -1.91
CA GLN A 696 13.60 51.49 -2.10
C GLN A 696 12.39 51.78 -1.20
N GLN A 697 12.66 52.30 0.00
CA GLN A 697 11.66 53.12 0.68
C GLN A 697 11.25 54.23 -0.29
N SER A 698 9.96 54.24 -0.64
CA SER A 698 9.36 55.30 -1.45
C SER A 698 9.80 56.66 -0.93
N LEU A 699 10.50 57.43 -1.75
CA LEU A 699 11.15 58.69 -1.37
C LEU A 699 10.15 59.81 -1.01
N PHE A 700 8.85 59.51 -1.04
CA PHE A 700 7.75 60.44 -0.78
C PHE A 700 6.80 59.86 0.28
N GLY A 701 7.11 60.15 1.54
CA GLY A 701 6.11 60.55 2.53
C GLY A 701 5.19 59.47 3.10
N ALA A 702 5.33 59.27 4.41
CA ALA A 702 4.35 58.61 5.26
C ALA A 702 3.02 59.39 5.29
N GLU A 703 2.06 59.02 4.46
CA GLU A 703 0.62 59.28 4.64
C GLU A 703 -0.15 58.12 3.99
N THR A 704 -0.59 57.16 4.81
CA THR A 704 -1.31 55.92 4.42
C THR A 704 -0.55 55.01 3.45
N VAL A 705 -0.59 53.71 3.69
CA VAL A 705 -0.21 52.69 2.69
C VAL A 705 -1.26 52.78 1.57
N SER A 706 -1.13 53.77 0.69
CA SER A 706 -1.99 53.95 -0.49
C SER A 706 -1.62 52.83 -1.46
N SER A 707 -2.54 51.88 -1.56
CA SER A 707 -2.70 50.97 -2.70
C SER A 707 -2.19 51.59 -3.99
N GLY A 708 -1.21 50.95 -4.64
CA GLY A 708 -0.94 51.23 -6.05
C GLY A 708 -2.24 51.14 -6.85
N PRO A 709 -2.41 51.89 -7.95
CA PRO A 709 -3.70 52.01 -8.60
C PRO A 709 -4.17 50.62 -9.07
N ALA A 710 -5.21 50.10 -8.42
CA ALA A 710 -5.94 48.93 -8.89
C ALA A 710 -6.37 49.19 -10.34
N PHE A 711 -6.04 48.28 -11.25
CA PHE A 711 -6.51 48.40 -12.63
C PHE A 711 -8.02 48.16 -12.67
N ALA A 712 -8.70 48.77 -13.64
CA ALA A 712 -10.14 48.55 -13.81
C ALA A 712 -10.40 47.10 -14.23
N LEU A 713 -11.23 46.38 -13.48
CA LEU A 713 -11.68 45.04 -13.85
C LEU A 713 -12.48 45.12 -15.17
N PRO A 714 -12.35 44.13 -16.06
CA PRO A 714 -13.08 44.10 -17.33
C PRO A 714 -14.59 44.02 -17.07
N ASP A 715 -15.39 44.83 -17.75
CA ASP A 715 -16.85 44.78 -17.67
C ASP A 715 -17.37 43.69 -18.62
N LEU A 716 -17.66 42.50 -18.06
CA LEU A 716 -18.12 41.33 -18.80
C LEU A 716 -19.41 40.79 -18.17
N PRO A 717 -20.42 40.38 -18.98
CA PRO A 717 -21.59 39.71 -18.44
C PRO A 717 -21.21 38.36 -17.82
N GLU A 718 -21.97 37.93 -16.83
CA GLU A 718 -21.81 36.62 -16.21
C GLU A 718 -21.98 35.49 -17.25
N TRP A 719 -21.28 34.38 -17.05
CA TRP A 719 -21.40 33.23 -17.94
C TRP A 719 -22.81 32.64 -17.90
N PRO A 720 -23.36 32.19 -19.05
CA PRO A 720 -24.55 31.36 -19.06
C PRO A 720 -24.37 30.12 -18.19
N ALA A 721 -25.44 29.61 -17.58
CA ALA A 721 -25.38 28.47 -16.66
C ALA A 721 -24.74 27.21 -17.28
N SER A 722 -24.95 26.96 -18.58
CA SER A 722 -24.30 25.85 -19.29
C SER A 722 -22.79 25.97 -19.33
N ASP A 723 -22.31 27.19 -19.57
CA ASP A 723 -20.90 27.50 -19.77
C ASP A 723 -20.20 27.51 -18.41
N LEU A 724 -20.88 28.04 -17.38
CA LEU A 724 -20.44 27.96 -15.98
C LEU A 724 -20.20 26.51 -15.54
N LEU A 725 -21.19 25.63 -15.74
CA LEU A 725 -21.08 24.21 -15.39
C LEU A 725 -19.99 23.50 -16.20
N GLN A 726 -19.82 23.85 -17.47
CA GLN A 726 -18.76 23.30 -18.30
C GLN A 726 -17.37 23.74 -17.79
N HIS A 727 -17.22 25.00 -17.41
CA HIS A 727 -16.00 25.52 -16.81
C HIS A 727 -15.69 24.87 -15.45
N GLU A 728 -16.70 24.63 -14.61
CA GLU A 728 -16.55 23.88 -13.36
C GLU A 728 -16.15 22.43 -13.60
N PHE A 729 -16.68 21.78 -14.64
CA PHE A 729 -16.33 20.40 -14.99
C PHE A 729 -14.91 20.27 -15.55
N ASP A 730 -14.45 21.29 -16.28
CA ASP A 730 -13.12 21.29 -16.92
C ASP A 730 -11.99 21.64 -15.94
N ALA A 731 -12.29 22.46 -14.93
CA ALA A 731 -11.44 22.86 -13.82
C ALA A 731 -11.36 21.79 -12.73
#